data_AF-A0A2U1ND38-F1
#
_entry.id   AF-A0A2U1ND38-F1
#
_cell.length_a   1.000
_cell.length_b   1.000
_cell.length_c   1.000
_cell.angle_alpha   90.00
_cell.angle_beta   90.00
_cell.angle_gamma   90.00
#
_symmetry.space_group_name_H-M   'P 1'
#
loop_
_entity.id
_entity.type
_entity.pdbx_description
1 polymer ?
#
loop_
_entity_poly.entity_id
_entity_poly.type
_entity_poly.pdbx_seq_one_letter_code
_entity_poly.pdbx_strand_id
1 'polypeptide(L)'
;MDPLETDGNGAAEALPPPPPVPEDVVPEQVPEPAKKKVMRVPMARRGLGTKGQKANLLTNHFKVNVSNVDGHFFHYSVALFYEDGRPVDGKGVGRKVLDRVHETYDSELAGKEFAYDGEKSLFTIGALPRNKLEFTVVLEDVTSNRNNGNASPENEDKKRMRRQYQSKTFKVELSFAAKIPMQAIAQALRGQESENSMEALRVLDIILRQHAAKQGCLLVRQSFFHNDVKNFADVGGGVLGCRGFHSSFRTSQGGLSLNIDVSTTMIIQPGPVVDFLINNQNVKDPYGIDWAKAKRTLKNLRVKTSPTNAEYKITGLSEKPCKEQLFSLKQKTKNENGEPETVEVTVYDYFVNIRKIDLRYSGDLPCINVGRPKRPTYIPLELCSLVSLQRYTKSLTNLQRASLVEKSRQKPMERMRVLTDALKINNYDAEPLLKSCGISISSNFTQVEGRVLPAPRLKVGNGEDFFPRNGRWNFNNKKLVNPTTIEKWAVANFSARCDIRNLVKDLIKCGGLKGIKIEEPFDVFEESPQNRRAPPLVRVEKMFDFIQSKLPGAPQFLLCLLPERKNSDLYGPWKRKCLADFGIVTQCIAPMRVNDQYLTNVLLKINAKLGGLNSMLAIEHSPSIPVVSKAPTIILGMDVSHGSPGQSDVPSIAAVVSSRHYPLISRYRASVRTQSPKVEMIDSLFKKVSDTEDDGIMRELLLDFYVSSAKRKPDQIIIFRDGVSESQFNQVLNIELDQIIEACKFLDDKWCPKFLVIIAQKNHHTKFFQPGSPDNVPPGTVIDNKVCHPRNNDFYMCAHAGMIGTTRPTHYHVLYDEIGFSADDLQELVHSLSYVYQRSTTAISVVAPICYAHLAATQVGQFMKFEDHSETSSSHGGTGVTSAGAVPVPQLPKLQEKVANSMFFC
;
A
#
# COMPACT_ATOMS: atom_id res chain seq x y z
N MET A 1 -36.86 -25.70 -57.11
CA MET A 1 -37.11 -25.40 -58.54
C MET A 1 -36.07 -24.36 -58.90
N ASP A 2 -34.92 -24.80 -59.38
CA ASP A 2 -33.91 -23.96 -60.06
C ASP A 2 -34.09 -24.16 -61.58
N PRO A 3 -33.48 -23.34 -62.46
CA PRO A 3 -32.09 -23.66 -62.86
C PRO A 3 -31.20 -22.48 -63.32
N LEU A 4 -29.89 -22.66 -63.15
CA LEU A 4 -28.73 -22.27 -64.01
C LEU A 4 -27.48 -22.27 -63.10
N GLU A 5 -26.80 -23.41 -62.90
CA GLU A 5 -25.66 -23.94 -63.70
C GLU A 5 -24.39 -23.05 -63.61
N THR A 6 -23.14 -23.51 -63.42
CA THR A 6 -22.50 -24.84 -63.43
C THR A 6 -21.05 -24.73 -62.91
N ASP A 7 -20.56 -25.86 -62.38
CA ASP A 7 -19.21 -26.42 -62.21
C ASP A 7 -17.92 -25.70 -62.72
N GLY A 8 -16.83 -25.92 -61.96
CA GLY A 8 -15.70 -26.70 -62.50
C GLY A 8 -14.38 -25.98 -62.87
N ASN A 9 -13.34 -26.27 -62.08
CA ASN A 9 -11.90 -26.43 -62.42
C ASN A 9 -11.28 -25.63 -63.60
N GLY A 10 -10.32 -24.75 -63.29
CA GLY A 10 -9.37 -24.17 -64.25
C GLY A 10 -7.97 -24.05 -63.65
N ALA A 11 -6.99 -24.64 -64.32
CA ALA A 11 -5.58 -24.72 -63.93
C ALA A 11 -4.90 -23.34 -63.81
N ALA A 12 -3.97 -23.23 -62.87
CA ALA A 12 -3.12 -22.05 -62.65
C ALA A 12 -2.05 -21.91 -63.75
N GLU A 13 -1.92 -20.71 -64.31
CA GLU A 13 -0.78 -20.29 -65.13
C GLU A 13 0.53 -20.32 -64.30
N ALA A 14 1.57 -20.90 -64.88
CA ALA A 14 2.92 -20.90 -64.31
C ALA A 14 3.59 -19.53 -64.50
N LEU A 15 4.00 -18.91 -63.39
CA LEU A 15 4.86 -17.71 -63.38
C LEU A 15 6.33 -18.08 -63.69
N PRO A 16 7.12 -17.16 -64.26
CA PRO A 16 8.50 -17.44 -64.68
C PRO A 16 9.44 -17.64 -63.47
N PRO A 17 10.57 -18.35 -63.65
CA PRO A 17 11.50 -18.61 -62.55
C PRO A 17 12.21 -17.33 -62.09
N PRO A 18 12.50 -17.20 -60.79
CA PRO A 18 13.21 -16.05 -60.24
C PRO A 18 14.69 -16.05 -60.65
N PRO A 19 15.34 -14.86 -60.70
CA PRO A 19 16.74 -14.73 -61.07
C PRO A 19 17.68 -15.37 -60.03
N PRO A 20 18.89 -15.81 -60.44
CA PRO A 20 19.86 -16.43 -59.55
C PRO A 20 20.39 -15.44 -58.49
N VAL A 21 20.48 -15.92 -57.25
CA VAL A 21 20.98 -15.17 -56.08
C VAL A 21 22.52 -15.16 -56.12
N PRO A 22 23.19 -14.01 -55.84
CA PRO A 22 24.66 -13.94 -55.77
C PRO A 22 25.26 -14.80 -54.65
N GLU A 23 26.48 -15.32 -54.85
CA GLU A 23 27.14 -16.32 -53.99
C GLU A 23 27.55 -15.86 -52.57
N ASP A 24 27.21 -14.64 -52.13
CA ASP A 24 27.62 -14.09 -50.81
C ASP A 24 26.44 -13.80 -49.84
N VAL A 25 25.30 -14.48 -49.99
CA VAL A 25 24.16 -14.32 -49.06
C VAL A 25 24.05 -15.52 -48.12
N VAL A 26 24.44 -15.34 -46.85
CA VAL A 26 24.13 -16.29 -45.77
C VAL A 26 22.62 -16.23 -45.49
N PRO A 27 21.85 -17.34 -45.60
CA PRO A 27 20.42 -17.32 -45.34
C PRO A 27 20.14 -16.99 -43.88
N GLU A 28 19.37 -15.93 -43.64
CA GLU A 28 18.81 -15.61 -42.34
C GLU A 28 17.87 -16.75 -41.92
N GLN A 29 18.22 -17.49 -40.86
CA GLN A 29 17.33 -18.51 -40.31
C GLN A 29 16.05 -17.81 -39.82
N VAL A 30 14.96 -18.06 -40.53
CA VAL A 30 13.62 -17.68 -40.07
C VAL A 30 13.40 -18.35 -38.71
N PRO A 31 13.17 -17.59 -37.62
CA PRO A 31 12.88 -18.19 -36.33
C PRO A 31 11.61 -19.03 -36.44
N GLU A 32 11.66 -20.27 -35.94
CA GLU A 32 10.49 -21.15 -35.85
C GLU A 32 9.30 -20.38 -35.25
N PRO A 33 8.06 -20.60 -35.74
CA PRO A 33 6.88 -19.94 -35.19
C PRO A 33 6.79 -20.25 -33.70
N ALA A 34 6.96 -19.21 -32.87
CA ALA A 34 6.90 -19.33 -31.42
C ALA A 34 5.62 -20.08 -31.01
N LYS A 35 5.78 -21.28 -30.43
CA LYS A 35 4.67 -22.04 -29.84
C LYS A 35 3.89 -21.09 -28.93
N LYS A 36 2.62 -20.80 -29.25
CA LYS A 36 1.75 -19.97 -28.41
C LYS A 36 1.77 -20.54 -26.99
N LYS A 37 2.46 -19.85 -26.07
CA LYS A 37 2.58 -20.25 -24.67
C LYS A 37 1.16 -20.29 -24.09
N VAL A 38 0.76 -21.44 -23.54
CA VAL A 38 -0.57 -21.57 -22.90
C VAL A 38 -0.61 -20.63 -21.71
N MET A 39 -1.49 -19.62 -21.76
CA MET A 39 -1.64 -18.68 -20.66
C MET A 39 -2.29 -19.39 -19.47
N ARG A 40 -1.60 -19.38 -18.33
CA ARG A 40 -2.14 -19.89 -17.07
C ARG A 40 -3.15 -18.89 -16.51
N VAL A 41 -4.25 -19.42 -15.99
CA VAL A 41 -5.30 -18.66 -15.30
C VAL A 41 -5.51 -19.22 -13.89
N PRO A 42 -6.05 -18.42 -12.95
CA PRO A 42 -6.36 -18.90 -11.62
C PRO A 42 -7.21 -20.16 -11.63
N MET A 43 -6.78 -21.16 -10.87
CA MET A 43 -7.44 -22.46 -10.80
C MET A 43 -8.83 -22.37 -10.15
N ALA A 44 -9.73 -23.25 -10.58
CA ALA A 44 -11.00 -23.46 -9.92
C ALA A 44 -10.83 -24.27 -8.62
N ARG A 45 -11.69 -24.01 -7.64
CA ARG A 45 -11.76 -24.77 -6.39
C ARG A 45 -12.14 -26.22 -6.67
N ARG A 46 -11.38 -27.18 -6.11
CA ARG A 46 -11.67 -28.63 -6.22
C ARG A 46 -12.65 -29.13 -5.15
N GLY A 47 -12.70 -28.49 -3.98
CA GLY A 47 -13.55 -28.85 -2.85
C GLY A 47 -13.39 -27.90 -1.67
N LEU A 48 -14.13 -28.16 -0.58
CA LEU A 48 -14.03 -27.43 0.68
C LEU A 48 -13.25 -28.26 1.71
N GLY A 49 -12.63 -27.60 2.68
CA GLY A 49 -12.04 -28.27 3.83
C GLY A 49 -13.11 -28.80 4.79
N THR A 50 -12.77 -29.86 5.51
CA THR A 50 -13.66 -30.57 6.43
C THR A 50 -13.13 -30.63 7.85
N LYS A 51 -11.81 -30.45 8.06
CA LYS A 51 -11.19 -30.56 9.38
C LYS A 51 -11.42 -29.31 10.25
N GLY A 52 -11.38 -29.52 11.57
CA GLY A 52 -11.60 -28.47 12.58
C GLY A 52 -13.02 -28.43 13.12
N GLN A 53 -13.20 -27.72 14.23
CA GLN A 53 -14.51 -27.59 14.88
C GLN A 53 -15.37 -26.55 14.16
N LYS A 54 -16.59 -26.91 13.77
CA LYS A 54 -17.53 -25.97 13.14
C LYS A 54 -17.89 -24.81 14.08
N ALA A 55 -17.97 -23.60 13.53
CA ALA A 55 -18.34 -22.38 14.24
C ALA A 55 -19.28 -21.53 13.38
N ASN A 56 -20.40 -21.09 13.96
CA ASN A 56 -21.30 -20.13 13.31
C ASN A 56 -20.77 -18.72 13.52
N LEU A 57 -20.49 -18.01 12.43
CA LEU A 57 -19.89 -16.69 12.44
C LEU A 57 -20.74 -15.68 11.66
N LEU A 58 -20.52 -14.40 11.94
CA LEU A 58 -21.06 -13.29 11.16
C LEU A 58 -19.93 -12.61 10.40
N THR A 59 -20.25 -12.00 9.27
CA THR A 59 -19.30 -11.19 8.50
C THR A 59 -19.92 -9.86 8.08
N ASN A 60 -19.08 -8.85 7.89
CA ASN A 60 -19.48 -7.51 7.42
C ASN A 60 -19.84 -7.46 5.92
N HIS A 61 -20.32 -8.58 5.38
CA HIS A 61 -20.99 -8.64 4.11
C HIS A 61 -22.49 -8.61 4.35
N PHE A 62 -23.18 -7.79 3.58
CA PHE A 62 -24.63 -7.66 3.61
C PHE A 62 -25.17 -8.23 2.31
N LYS A 63 -26.09 -9.20 2.41
CA LYS A 63 -26.66 -9.86 1.24
C LYS A 63 -27.35 -8.84 0.33
N VAL A 64 -27.10 -8.94 -0.97
CA VAL A 64 -27.73 -8.09 -1.99
C VAL A 64 -28.56 -8.97 -2.91
N ASN A 65 -29.85 -8.64 -3.05
CA ASN A 65 -30.69 -9.26 -4.06
C ASN A 65 -30.73 -8.38 -5.30
N VAL A 66 -30.71 -9.00 -6.47
CA VAL A 66 -30.83 -8.33 -7.78
C VAL A 66 -32.07 -8.91 -8.45
N SER A 67 -33.13 -8.10 -8.54
CA SER A 67 -34.42 -8.52 -9.11
C SER A 67 -34.54 -8.23 -10.61
N ASN A 68 -33.75 -7.29 -11.14
CA ASN A 68 -33.76 -6.93 -12.55
C ASN A 68 -32.39 -7.24 -13.19
N VAL A 69 -32.35 -8.23 -14.09
CA VAL A 69 -31.12 -8.65 -14.79
C VAL A 69 -31.22 -8.51 -16.31
N ASP A 70 -32.40 -8.17 -16.85
CA ASP A 70 -32.66 -8.08 -18.29
C ASP A 70 -32.32 -6.68 -18.86
N GLY A 71 -31.88 -5.76 -17.99
CA GLY A 71 -31.49 -4.41 -18.34
C GLY A 71 -30.04 -4.26 -18.83
N HIS A 72 -29.70 -3.03 -19.20
CA HIS A 72 -28.34 -2.62 -19.56
C HIS A 72 -27.97 -1.33 -18.85
N PHE A 73 -26.72 -1.23 -18.41
CA PHE A 73 -26.12 0.07 -18.11
C PHE A 73 -25.65 0.70 -19.43
N PHE A 74 -25.94 1.99 -19.59
CA PHE A 74 -25.49 2.76 -20.74
C PHE A 74 -24.33 3.63 -20.30
N HIS A 75 -23.17 3.43 -20.92
CA HIS A 75 -21.95 4.18 -20.63
C HIS A 75 -21.81 5.35 -21.62
N TYR A 76 -21.56 6.54 -21.07
CA TYR A 76 -21.28 7.76 -21.80
C TYR A 76 -19.91 8.31 -21.39
N SER A 77 -19.12 8.70 -22.38
CA SER A 77 -17.90 9.49 -22.20
C SER A 77 -18.28 10.95 -21.92
N VAL A 78 -17.66 11.52 -20.90
CA VAL A 78 -17.85 12.92 -20.49
C VAL A 78 -16.62 13.72 -20.89
N ALA A 79 -16.82 14.75 -21.70
CA ALA A 79 -15.81 15.77 -21.96
C ALA A 79 -16.28 17.13 -21.42
N LEU A 80 -15.40 17.80 -20.70
CA LEU A 80 -15.66 19.10 -20.08
C LEU A 80 -14.68 20.10 -20.65
N PHE A 81 -15.20 21.19 -21.20
CA PHE A 81 -14.41 22.29 -21.76
C PHE A 81 -14.78 23.59 -21.09
N TYR A 82 -13.80 24.48 -20.95
CA TYR A 82 -14.04 25.89 -20.67
C TYR A 82 -14.60 26.58 -21.93
N GLU A 83 -15.14 27.78 -21.75
CA GLU A 83 -15.63 28.62 -22.84
C GLU A 83 -14.59 28.87 -23.96
N ASP A 84 -13.31 28.92 -23.61
CA ASP A 84 -12.17 29.07 -24.53
C ASP A 84 -11.77 27.77 -25.26
N GLY A 85 -12.58 26.70 -25.12
CA GLY A 85 -12.38 25.40 -25.77
C GLY A 85 -11.33 24.50 -25.12
N ARG A 86 -10.67 24.94 -24.04
CA ARG A 86 -9.66 24.12 -23.36
C ARG A 86 -10.31 23.06 -22.46
N PRO A 87 -9.76 21.84 -22.38
CA PRO A 87 -10.28 20.81 -21.49
C PRO A 87 -10.16 21.22 -20.02
N VAL A 88 -11.14 20.83 -19.21
CA VAL A 88 -11.16 21.09 -17.77
C VAL A 88 -10.26 20.09 -17.05
N ASP A 89 -9.00 20.46 -16.85
CA ASP A 89 -8.06 19.68 -16.05
C ASP A 89 -8.22 19.97 -14.56
N GLY A 90 -9.09 19.22 -13.87
CA GLY A 90 -9.27 19.38 -12.43
C GLY A 90 -10.19 18.35 -11.78
N LYS A 91 -9.64 17.53 -10.87
CA LYS A 91 -10.44 16.60 -10.06
C LYS A 91 -11.40 17.37 -9.14
N GLY A 92 -12.70 17.19 -9.32
CA GLY A 92 -13.76 17.65 -8.40
C GLY A 92 -14.74 18.69 -8.94
N VAL A 93 -14.39 19.49 -9.97
CA VAL A 93 -15.33 20.46 -10.57
C VAL A 93 -16.38 19.75 -11.42
N GLY A 94 -16.01 18.67 -12.10
CA GLY A 94 -16.92 17.94 -13.00
C GLY A 94 -18.21 17.44 -12.34
N ARG A 95 -18.18 17.08 -11.06
CA ARG A 95 -19.41 16.70 -10.33
C ARG A 95 -20.38 17.86 -10.22
N LYS A 96 -19.92 19.01 -9.73
CA LYS A 96 -20.73 20.22 -9.62
C LYS A 96 -21.28 20.67 -10.98
N VAL A 97 -20.47 20.55 -12.04
CA VAL A 97 -20.91 20.89 -13.40
C VAL A 97 -22.02 19.94 -13.84
N LEU A 98 -21.86 18.63 -13.68
CA LEU A 98 -22.87 17.65 -14.07
C LEU A 98 -24.13 17.69 -13.20
N ASP A 99 -24.01 17.98 -11.90
CA ASP A 99 -25.17 18.21 -11.04
C ASP A 99 -25.98 19.39 -11.58
N ARG A 100 -25.32 20.47 -12.02
CA ARG A 100 -26.01 21.59 -12.67
C ARG A 100 -26.54 21.26 -14.06
N VAL A 101 -25.88 20.39 -14.84
CA VAL A 101 -26.44 19.86 -16.09
C VAL A 101 -27.77 19.16 -15.79
N HIS A 102 -27.79 18.28 -14.78
CA HIS A 102 -29.00 17.57 -14.36
C HIS A 102 -30.12 18.53 -13.95
N GLU A 103 -29.82 19.50 -13.08
CA GLU A 103 -30.79 20.48 -12.59
C GLU A 103 -31.37 21.35 -13.72
N THR A 104 -30.57 21.68 -14.74
CA THR A 104 -30.95 22.64 -15.80
C THR A 104 -31.59 21.97 -17.00
N TYR A 105 -31.11 20.77 -17.37
CA TYR A 105 -31.44 20.07 -18.61
C TYR A 105 -32.09 18.70 -18.37
N ASP A 106 -32.77 18.52 -17.23
CA ASP A 106 -33.43 17.25 -16.86
C ASP A 106 -34.34 16.69 -17.97
N SER A 107 -35.10 17.57 -18.64
CA SER A 107 -35.98 17.19 -19.76
C SER A 107 -35.21 16.65 -20.98
N GLU A 108 -34.04 17.22 -21.30
CA GLU A 108 -33.16 16.74 -22.38
C GLU A 108 -32.46 15.43 -22.02
N LEU A 109 -32.28 15.17 -20.72
CA LEU A 109 -31.84 13.89 -20.19
C LEU A 109 -33.00 12.87 -20.04
N ALA A 110 -34.24 13.25 -20.43
CA ALA A 110 -35.46 12.46 -20.26
C ALA A 110 -35.73 12.00 -18.81
N GLY A 111 -35.43 12.86 -17.83
CA GLY A 111 -35.64 12.58 -16.41
C GLY A 111 -34.76 11.44 -15.88
N LYS A 112 -33.62 11.17 -16.54
CA LYS A 112 -32.73 10.07 -16.19
C LYS A 112 -31.69 10.49 -15.17
N GLU A 113 -31.73 9.83 -14.01
CA GLU A 113 -30.64 9.84 -13.05
C GLU A 113 -29.36 9.21 -13.64
N PHE A 114 -28.20 9.64 -13.14
CA PHE A 114 -26.90 9.12 -13.56
C PHE A 114 -25.90 8.94 -12.42
N ALA A 115 -24.92 8.06 -12.64
CA ALA A 115 -23.76 7.91 -11.80
C ALA A 115 -22.50 8.32 -12.57
N TYR A 116 -21.72 9.25 -12.02
CA TYR A 116 -20.51 9.77 -12.66
C TYR A 116 -19.25 9.37 -11.88
N ASP A 117 -18.23 8.88 -12.57
CA ASP A 117 -16.98 8.44 -11.93
C ASP A 117 -16.13 9.60 -11.38
N GLY A 118 -16.40 10.82 -11.83
CA GLY A 118 -15.70 12.05 -11.41
C GLY A 118 -14.63 12.51 -12.39
N GLU A 119 -14.42 11.76 -13.47
CA GLU A 119 -13.39 12.00 -14.46
C GLU A 119 -13.95 12.00 -15.89
N LYS A 120 -14.34 10.85 -16.44
CA LYS A 120 -14.70 10.71 -17.86
C LYS A 120 -15.87 9.79 -18.13
N SER A 121 -16.40 9.08 -17.13
CA SER A 121 -17.40 8.04 -17.37
C SER A 121 -18.68 8.34 -16.60
N LEU A 122 -19.79 8.42 -17.33
CA LEU A 122 -21.14 8.58 -16.81
C LEU A 122 -21.98 7.36 -17.19
N PHE A 123 -22.81 6.90 -16.26
CA PHE A 123 -23.64 5.71 -16.44
C PHE A 123 -25.10 6.01 -16.11
N THR A 124 -26.01 5.52 -16.96
CA THR A 124 -27.48 5.63 -16.78
C THR A 124 -28.15 4.26 -16.88
N ILE A 125 -29.39 4.18 -16.40
CA ILE A 125 -30.28 3.02 -16.60
C ILE A 125 -31.30 3.40 -17.69
N GLY A 126 -31.15 2.76 -18.85
CA GLY A 126 -31.80 3.16 -20.09
C GLY A 126 -30.99 4.21 -20.86
N ALA A 127 -31.24 4.27 -22.17
CA ALA A 127 -30.57 5.22 -23.07
C ALA A 127 -31.03 6.66 -22.82
N LEU A 128 -30.10 7.60 -22.90
CA LEU A 128 -30.41 9.01 -23.13
C LEU A 128 -31.03 9.23 -24.52
N PRO A 129 -31.80 10.30 -24.75
CA PRO A 129 -32.53 10.52 -26.01
C PRO A 129 -31.64 10.59 -27.27
N ARG A 130 -30.37 10.95 -27.12
CA ARG A 130 -29.39 11.05 -28.21
C ARG A 130 -28.07 10.41 -27.82
N ASN A 131 -27.33 9.92 -28.82
CA ASN A 131 -26.00 9.37 -28.63
C ASN A 131 -24.96 10.44 -28.30
N LYS A 132 -25.20 11.68 -28.67
CA LYS A 132 -24.35 12.82 -28.35
C LYS A 132 -25.22 13.98 -27.89
N LEU A 133 -24.88 14.53 -26.72
CA LEU A 133 -25.55 15.67 -26.09
C LEU A 133 -24.50 16.71 -25.71
N GLU A 134 -24.79 17.98 -25.96
CA GLU A 134 -23.91 19.09 -25.65
C GLU A 134 -24.69 20.11 -24.81
N PHE A 135 -24.13 20.47 -23.66
CA PHE A 135 -24.75 21.41 -22.73
C PHE A 135 -23.82 22.57 -22.46
N THR A 136 -24.40 23.74 -22.22
CA THR A 136 -23.67 24.90 -21.72
C THR A 136 -24.16 25.23 -20.32
N VAL A 137 -23.25 25.17 -19.34
CA VAL A 137 -23.57 25.35 -17.93
C VAL A 137 -22.78 26.50 -17.36
N VAL A 138 -23.46 27.38 -16.63
CA VAL A 138 -22.82 28.47 -15.88
C VAL A 138 -22.81 28.12 -14.41
N LEU A 139 -21.62 28.05 -13.81
CA LEU A 139 -21.44 27.91 -12.37
C LEU A 139 -21.02 29.23 -11.74
N GLU A 140 -21.77 29.67 -10.74
CA GLU A 140 -21.40 30.77 -9.85
C GLU A 140 -20.43 30.24 -8.76
N ASP A 141 -19.43 31.03 -8.36
CA ASP A 141 -18.44 30.71 -7.32
C ASP A 141 -17.46 29.52 -7.54
N VAL A 142 -16.87 29.41 -8.74
CA VAL A 142 -15.82 28.41 -9.01
C VAL A 142 -14.40 28.92 -8.70
N THR A 143 -13.79 28.41 -7.61
CA THR A 143 -12.39 28.69 -7.24
C THR A 143 -11.42 28.34 -8.38
N SER A 144 -10.47 29.23 -8.69
CA SER A 144 -9.66 29.15 -9.90
C SER A 144 -8.42 28.25 -9.76
N ASN A 145 -8.31 27.19 -10.55
CA ASN A 145 -7.04 26.57 -10.93
C ASN A 145 -6.83 26.82 -12.43
N ARG A 146 -6.19 27.92 -12.84
CA ARG A 146 -5.71 28.04 -14.23
C ARG A 146 -4.19 27.85 -14.26
N ASN A 147 -3.72 26.85 -15.00
CA ASN A 147 -2.39 26.86 -15.63
C ASN A 147 -2.50 27.56 -17.00
N ASN A 148 -1.42 28.24 -17.40
CA ASN A 148 -1.39 29.22 -18.49
C ASN A 148 -1.79 28.73 -19.89
N GLY A 149 -2.26 29.69 -20.70
CA GLY A 149 -2.09 29.72 -22.15
C GLY A 149 -2.48 31.10 -22.67
N ASN A 150 -1.55 31.77 -23.35
CA ASN A 150 -1.62 33.14 -23.89
C ASN A 150 -2.85 33.37 -24.80
N ALA A 151 -3.50 34.52 -24.64
CA ALA A 151 -4.27 35.20 -25.70
C ALA A 151 -4.30 36.70 -25.36
N SER A 152 -3.86 37.53 -26.31
CA SER A 152 -3.87 39.00 -26.23
C SER A 152 -5.30 39.54 -26.28
N PRO A 153 -5.61 40.69 -25.66
CA PRO A 153 -6.93 41.28 -25.73
C PRO A 153 -7.05 42.23 -26.93
N GLU A 154 -8.03 42.00 -27.80
CA GLU A 154 -8.63 43.07 -28.61
C GLU A 154 -9.84 43.66 -27.86
N ASN A 155 -9.97 44.97 -27.95
CA ASN A 155 -10.96 45.82 -27.30
C ASN A 155 -12.38 45.59 -27.82
N GLU A 156 -13.38 45.68 -26.94
CA GLU A 156 -14.41 46.73 -27.03
C GLU A 156 -15.29 46.83 -25.76
N ASP A 157 -15.68 48.08 -25.49
CA ASP A 157 -16.34 48.59 -24.29
C ASP A 157 -17.78 48.11 -24.07
N LYS A 158 -18.15 47.87 -22.80
CA LYS A 158 -19.37 48.46 -22.18
C LYS A 158 -19.42 48.31 -20.65
N LYS A 159 -19.57 49.46 -20.00
CA LYS A 159 -19.75 49.70 -18.55
C LYS A 159 -20.88 48.89 -17.92
N ARG A 160 -20.62 48.28 -16.75
CA ARG A 160 -21.47 48.39 -15.54
C ARG A 160 -20.75 47.89 -14.28
N MET A 161 -20.72 48.76 -13.26
CA MET A 161 -20.29 48.46 -11.90
C MET A 161 -21.20 47.42 -11.24
N ARG A 162 -20.67 46.22 -11.00
CA ARG A 162 -20.98 45.33 -9.87
C ARG A 162 -19.78 44.37 -9.77
N ARG A 163 -19.15 44.22 -8.61
CA ARG A 163 -18.05 43.25 -8.43
C ARG A 163 -18.56 41.88 -8.89
N GLN A 164 -18.07 41.38 -10.03
CA GLN A 164 -18.56 40.14 -10.63
C GLN A 164 -18.20 38.97 -9.71
N TYR A 165 -19.23 38.35 -9.13
CA TYR A 165 -19.26 36.90 -8.95
C TYR A 165 -18.74 36.30 -10.28
N GLN A 166 -17.58 35.65 -10.26
CA GLN A 166 -17.02 35.08 -11.49
C GLN A 166 -17.78 33.82 -11.85
N SER A 167 -18.94 33.99 -12.49
CA SER A 167 -19.65 32.94 -13.19
C SER A 167 -18.72 32.36 -14.25
N LYS A 168 -18.50 31.04 -14.25
CA LYS A 168 -17.75 30.36 -15.32
C LYS A 168 -18.69 29.51 -16.14
N THR A 169 -18.58 29.69 -17.45
CA THR A 169 -19.27 28.88 -18.44
C THR A 169 -18.45 27.65 -18.77
N PHE A 170 -19.10 26.49 -18.76
CA PHE A 170 -18.56 25.19 -19.11
C PHE A 170 -19.38 24.61 -20.26
N LYS A 171 -18.68 24.05 -21.25
CA LYS A 171 -19.30 23.21 -22.28
C LYS A 171 -19.12 21.76 -21.86
N VAL A 172 -20.21 21.01 -21.82
CA VAL A 172 -20.25 19.61 -21.41
C VAL A 172 -20.70 18.79 -22.60
N GLU A 173 -19.91 17.80 -23.01
CA GLU A 173 -20.27 16.84 -24.03
C GLU A 173 -20.44 15.46 -23.40
N LEU A 174 -21.60 14.84 -23.64
CA LEU A 174 -21.89 13.45 -23.30
C LEU A 174 -21.99 12.64 -24.59
N SER A 175 -21.11 11.65 -24.76
CA SER A 175 -21.04 10.82 -25.97
C SER A 175 -21.16 9.35 -25.62
N PHE A 176 -22.14 8.65 -26.20
CA PHE A 176 -22.40 7.24 -25.98
C PHE A 176 -21.15 6.40 -26.31
N ALA A 177 -20.78 5.51 -25.40
CA ALA A 177 -19.57 4.69 -25.51
C ALA A 177 -19.91 3.19 -25.62
N ALA A 178 -20.72 2.65 -24.70
CA ALA A 178 -20.99 1.21 -24.66
C ALA A 178 -22.31 0.86 -23.94
N LYS A 179 -22.82 -0.36 -24.20
CA LYS A 179 -23.85 -1.01 -23.38
C LYS A 179 -23.21 -2.11 -22.55
N ILE A 180 -23.51 -2.16 -21.26
CA ILE A 180 -23.03 -3.19 -20.35
C ILE A 180 -24.24 -4.00 -19.86
N PRO A 181 -24.33 -5.30 -20.20
CA PRO A 181 -25.49 -6.11 -19.84
C PRO A 181 -25.54 -6.38 -18.33
N MET A 182 -26.68 -6.14 -17.68
CA MET A 182 -26.85 -6.44 -16.26
C MET A 182 -26.84 -7.94 -15.98
N GLN A 183 -27.17 -8.77 -16.96
CA GLN A 183 -27.05 -10.22 -16.90
C GLN A 183 -25.61 -10.69 -16.60
N ALA A 184 -24.60 -9.87 -16.90
CA ALA A 184 -23.21 -10.16 -16.55
C ALA A 184 -22.99 -10.25 -15.03
N ILE A 185 -23.81 -9.58 -14.22
CA ILE A 185 -23.82 -9.74 -12.76
C ILE A 185 -24.20 -11.18 -12.41
N ALA A 186 -25.28 -11.70 -13.00
CA ALA A 186 -25.73 -13.07 -12.77
C ALA A 186 -24.71 -14.12 -13.26
N GLN A 187 -24.02 -13.85 -14.37
CA GLN A 187 -22.94 -14.70 -14.88
C GLN A 187 -21.75 -14.77 -13.91
N ALA A 188 -21.31 -13.63 -13.37
CA ALA A 188 -20.26 -13.62 -12.36
C ALA A 188 -20.65 -14.36 -11.07
N LEU A 189 -21.93 -14.33 -10.66
CA LEU A 189 -22.41 -15.13 -9.54
C LEU A 189 -22.33 -16.65 -9.79
N ARG A 190 -22.37 -17.07 -11.06
CA ARG A 190 -22.11 -18.47 -11.48
C ARG A 190 -20.63 -18.78 -11.69
N GLY A 191 -19.75 -17.82 -11.39
CA GLY A 191 -18.30 -17.96 -11.58
C GLY A 191 -17.82 -17.77 -13.00
N GLN A 192 -18.68 -17.29 -13.91
CA GLN A 192 -18.32 -16.90 -15.27
C GLN A 192 -17.91 -15.42 -15.25
N GLU A 193 -16.65 -15.16 -14.96
CA GLU A 193 -16.11 -13.80 -15.01
C GLU A 193 -15.81 -13.38 -16.45
N SER A 194 -16.23 -12.19 -16.81
CA SER A 194 -15.94 -11.53 -18.09
C SER A 194 -15.60 -10.07 -17.85
N GLU A 195 -15.07 -9.39 -18.86
CA GLU A 195 -14.89 -7.93 -18.78
C GLU A 195 -16.19 -7.20 -18.45
N ASN A 196 -17.30 -7.62 -19.09
CA ASN A 196 -18.64 -7.10 -18.79
C ASN A 196 -19.07 -7.26 -17.34
N SER A 197 -18.71 -8.36 -16.65
CA SER A 197 -19.10 -8.55 -15.26
C SER A 197 -18.29 -7.69 -14.31
N MET A 198 -17.00 -7.48 -14.59
CA MET A 198 -16.15 -6.55 -13.83
C MET A 198 -16.65 -5.11 -13.99
N GLU A 199 -16.98 -4.70 -15.23
CA GLU A 199 -17.53 -3.38 -15.50
C GLU A 199 -18.92 -3.19 -14.88
N ALA A 200 -19.80 -4.20 -14.91
CA ALA A 200 -21.10 -4.12 -14.25
C ALA A 200 -20.98 -3.88 -12.72
N LEU A 201 -20.07 -4.58 -12.03
CA LEU A 201 -19.80 -4.35 -10.61
C LEU A 201 -19.19 -2.97 -10.37
N ARG A 202 -18.29 -2.53 -11.25
CA ARG A 202 -17.70 -1.18 -11.21
C ARG A 202 -18.77 -0.10 -11.32
N VAL A 203 -19.79 -0.27 -12.16
CA VAL A 203 -20.92 0.66 -12.25
C VAL A 203 -21.65 0.77 -10.91
N LEU A 204 -21.94 -0.36 -10.25
CA LEU A 204 -22.58 -0.35 -8.92
C LEU A 204 -21.74 0.38 -7.88
N ASP A 205 -20.43 0.16 -7.87
CA ASP A 205 -19.49 0.86 -7.00
C ASP A 205 -19.41 2.37 -7.31
N ILE A 206 -19.58 2.78 -8.58
CA ILE A 206 -19.64 4.20 -8.97
C ILE A 206 -20.95 4.84 -8.47
N ILE A 207 -22.07 4.11 -8.45
CA ILE A 207 -23.33 4.59 -7.87
C ILE A 207 -23.15 4.91 -6.38
N LEU A 208 -22.54 4.00 -5.59
CA LEU A 208 -22.24 4.26 -4.17
C LEU A 208 -21.38 5.51 -3.98
N ARG A 209 -20.38 5.69 -4.85
CA ARG A 209 -19.46 6.82 -4.79
C ARG A 209 -20.13 8.15 -5.19
N GLN A 210 -21.04 8.14 -6.16
CA GLN A 210 -21.84 9.30 -6.53
C GLN A 210 -22.82 9.67 -5.39
N HIS A 211 -23.47 8.69 -4.78
CA HIS A 211 -24.33 8.89 -3.61
C HIS A 211 -23.57 9.57 -2.45
N ALA A 212 -22.38 9.06 -2.11
CA ALA A 212 -21.53 9.68 -1.08
C ALA A 212 -21.06 11.10 -1.45
N ALA A 213 -20.77 11.37 -2.73
CA ALA A 213 -20.46 12.72 -3.20
C ALA A 213 -21.62 13.70 -2.99
N LYS A 214 -22.86 13.30 -3.31
CA LYS A 214 -24.08 14.11 -3.10
C LYS A 214 -24.26 14.47 -1.61
N GLN A 215 -23.81 13.61 -0.70
CA GLN A 215 -23.82 13.87 0.76
C GLN A 215 -22.66 14.74 1.27
N GLY A 216 -21.78 15.26 0.39
CA GLY A 216 -20.66 16.10 0.79
C GLY A 216 -19.49 15.34 1.44
N CYS A 217 -19.40 14.02 1.27
CA CYS A 217 -18.29 13.24 1.80
C CYS A 217 -16.97 13.55 1.09
N LEU A 218 -15.87 13.48 1.84
CA LEU A 218 -14.55 13.31 1.25
C LEU A 218 -14.43 11.87 0.71
N LEU A 219 -14.11 11.77 -0.58
CA LEU A 219 -13.96 10.48 -1.26
C LEU A 219 -12.48 10.10 -1.36
N VAL A 220 -12.13 8.91 -0.85
CA VAL A 220 -10.79 8.33 -0.99
C VAL A 220 -10.93 6.90 -1.49
N ARG A 221 -10.73 6.69 -2.81
CA ARG A 221 -11.05 5.41 -3.47
C ARG A 221 -12.52 5.05 -3.21
N GLN A 222 -12.79 3.87 -2.63
CA GLN A 222 -14.12 3.41 -2.20
C GLN A 222 -14.40 3.64 -0.71
N SER A 223 -13.64 4.55 -0.06
CA SER A 223 -13.93 5.00 1.30
C SER A 223 -14.51 6.42 1.31
N PHE A 224 -15.54 6.62 2.13
CA PHE A 224 -16.33 7.85 2.21
C PHE A 224 -16.27 8.41 3.64
N PHE A 225 -15.97 9.71 3.76
CA PHE A 225 -15.71 10.37 5.05
C PHE A 225 -16.60 11.61 5.21
N HIS A 226 -17.55 11.56 6.15
CA HIS A 226 -18.47 12.66 6.44
C HIS A 226 -17.80 13.78 7.22
N ASN A 227 -18.23 15.02 6.99
CA ASN A 227 -17.77 16.19 7.73
C ASN A 227 -18.51 16.33 9.08
N ASP A 228 -18.35 15.34 9.96
CA ASP A 228 -18.93 15.35 11.31
C ASP A 228 -17.80 15.32 12.35
N VAL A 229 -17.84 16.28 13.27
CA VAL A 229 -16.87 16.41 14.37
C VAL A 229 -16.80 15.12 15.21
N LYS A 230 -17.91 14.37 15.33
CA LYS A 230 -17.95 13.08 16.04
C LYS A 230 -17.05 12.01 15.41
N ASN A 231 -16.74 12.15 14.12
CA ASN A 231 -15.86 11.25 13.38
C ASN A 231 -14.39 11.67 13.45
N PHE A 232 -14.07 12.79 14.08
CA PHE A 232 -12.70 13.32 14.15
C PHE A 232 -12.02 12.92 15.46
N ALA A 233 -10.75 12.53 15.35
CA ALA A 233 -9.90 12.15 16.46
C ALA A 233 -8.55 12.87 16.34
N ASP A 234 -8.21 13.74 17.28
CA ASP A 234 -6.93 14.45 17.25
C ASP A 234 -5.74 13.49 17.38
N VAL A 235 -4.81 13.51 16.43
CA VAL A 235 -3.60 12.67 16.50
C VAL A 235 -2.35 13.48 16.89
N GLY A 236 -2.48 14.79 17.08
CA GLY A 236 -1.43 15.74 17.41
C GLY A 236 -0.84 16.43 16.18
N GLY A 237 -0.22 17.59 16.38
CA GLY A 237 0.49 18.33 15.32
C GLY A 237 -0.42 18.98 14.28
N GLY A 238 -1.66 19.35 14.65
CA GLY A 238 -2.66 19.93 13.75
C GLY A 238 -3.27 18.92 12.76
N VAL A 239 -3.13 17.62 13.03
CA VAL A 239 -3.65 16.53 12.19
C VAL A 239 -4.74 15.79 12.95
N LEU A 240 -5.85 15.50 12.28
CA LEU A 240 -6.96 14.73 12.80
C LEU A 240 -7.11 13.42 12.01
N GLY A 241 -7.43 12.33 12.70
CA GLY A 241 -7.99 11.14 12.08
C GLY A 241 -9.48 11.32 11.83
N CYS A 242 -9.91 11.15 10.58
CA CYS A 242 -11.31 11.20 10.18
C CYS A 242 -11.80 9.78 9.90
N ARG A 243 -12.78 9.33 10.69
CA ARG A 243 -13.45 8.04 10.54
C ARG A 243 -14.48 8.12 9.42
N GLY A 244 -14.56 7.06 8.63
CA GLY A 244 -15.52 6.89 7.54
C GLY A 244 -15.72 5.42 7.25
N PHE A 245 -16.29 5.12 6.09
CA PHE A 245 -16.66 3.76 5.72
C PHE A 245 -16.16 3.42 4.32
N HIS A 246 -15.59 2.24 4.18
CA HIS A 246 -15.42 1.56 2.90
C HIS A 246 -16.72 0.86 2.54
N SER A 247 -17.17 0.98 1.30
CA SER A 247 -18.31 0.23 0.76
C SER A 247 -17.98 -0.25 -0.65
N SER A 248 -18.15 -1.54 -0.92
CA SER A 248 -17.97 -2.10 -2.28
C SER A 248 -18.83 -3.35 -2.49
N PHE A 249 -19.36 -3.52 -3.69
CA PHE A 249 -20.04 -4.75 -4.09
C PHE A 249 -19.04 -5.88 -4.37
N ARG A 250 -19.38 -7.10 -3.95
CA ARG A 250 -18.55 -8.30 -4.08
C ARG A 250 -19.40 -9.49 -4.50
N THR A 251 -18.95 -10.20 -5.52
CA THR A 251 -19.49 -11.50 -5.92
C THR A 251 -18.90 -12.57 -5.02
N SER A 252 -19.75 -13.51 -4.61
CA SER A 252 -19.36 -14.56 -3.68
C SER A 252 -20.21 -15.81 -3.94
N GLN A 253 -19.79 -16.96 -3.42
CA GLN A 253 -20.58 -18.19 -3.48
C GLN A 253 -22.00 -18.04 -2.88
N GLY A 254 -22.18 -17.11 -1.95
CA GLY A 254 -23.46 -16.77 -1.32
C GLY A 254 -24.32 -15.77 -2.10
N GLY A 255 -23.89 -15.37 -3.30
CA GLY A 255 -24.54 -14.35 -4.11
C GLY A 255 -23.80 -13.00 -4.09
N LEU A 256 -24.48 -11.96 -4.57
CA LEU A 256 -23.96 -10.60 -4.51
C LEU A 256 -24.02 -10.11 -3.06
N SER A 257 -22.97 -9.41 -2.62
CA SER A 257 -22.91 -8.84 -1.28
C SER A 257 -22.33 -7.43 -1.32
N LEU A 258 -22.79 -6.57 -0.40
CA LEU A 258 -22.19 -5.29 -0.12
C LEU A 258 -21.25 -5.48 1.07
N ASN A 259 -19.95 -5.34 0.84
CA ASN A 259 -18.96 -5.35 1.90
C ASN A 259 -18.78 -3.93 2.45
N ILE A 260 -19.00 -3.74 3.75
CA ILE A 260 -18.82 -2.45 4.43
C ILE A 260 -17.83 -2.60 5.57
N ASP A 261 -16.84 -1.71 5.66
CA ASP A 261 -15.89 -1.72 6.77
C ASP A 261 -15.54 -0.29 7.24
N VAL A 262 -15.13 -0.14 8.50
CA VAL A 262 -14.66 1.15 9.02
C VAL A 262 -13.30 1.48 8.43
N SER A 263 -13.16 2.70 7.93
CA SER A 263 -11.94 3.27 7.37
C SER A 263 -11.55 4.55 8.11
N THR A 264 -10.26 4.86 8.17
CA THR A 264 -9.77 6.11 8.77
C THR A 264 -8.78 6.78 7.83
N THR A 265 -9.02 8.04 7.46
CA THR A 265 -8.07 8.86 6.69
C THR A 265 -7.57 10.03 7.53
N MET A 266 -6.37 10.52 7.25
CA MET A 266 -5.84 11.70 7.93
C MET A 266 -6.34 12.95 7.23
N ILE A 267 -6.82 13.91 8.02
CA ILE A 267 -7.20 15.24 7.57
C ILE A 267 -6.46 16.30 8.38
N ILE A 268 -6.37 17.49 7.82
CA ILE A 268 -5.83 18.67 8.49
C ILE A 268 -6.92 19.23 9.39
N GLN A 269 -6.53 19.69 10.58
CA GLN A 269 -7.44 20.37 11.49
C GLN A 269 -7.99 21.65 10.84
N PRO A 270 -9.31 21.79 10.66
CA PRO A 270 -9.90 23.03 10.19
C PRO A 270 -9.79 24.12 11.26
N GLY A 271 -9.76 25.38 10.83
CA GLY A 271 -9.60 26.54 11.73
C GLY A 271 -8.48 27.48 11.30
N PRO A 272 -8.07 28.45 12.13
CA PRO A 272 -7.05 29.43 11.79
C PRO A 272 -5.76 28.78 11.28
N VAL A 273 -5.20 29.31 10.18
CA VAL A 273 -3.96 28.76 9.60
C VAL A 273 -2.80 28.83 10.59
N VAL A 274 -2.74 29.89 11.40
CA VAL A 274 -1.68 30.10 12.40
C VAL A 274 -1.67 28.98 13.46
N ASP A 275 -2.83 28.58 13.97
CA ASP A 275 -2.95 27.53 15.01
C ASP A 275 -2.45 26.18 14.48
N PHE A 276 -2.80 25.87 13.23
CA PHE A 276 -2.30 24.68 12.56
C PHE A 276 -0.77 24.71 12.44
N LEU A 277 -0.16 25.84 12.06
CA LEU A 277 1.29 25.94 11.94
C LEU A 277 2.00 25.84 13.29
N ILE A 278 1.47 26.50 14.33
CA ILE A 278 1.99 26.44 15.70
C ILE A 278 2.02 24.98 16.18
N ASN A 279 0.89 24.29 16.05
CA ASN A 279 0.77 22.88 16.43
C ASN A 279 1.66 21.97 15.58
N ASN A 280 1.69 22.17 14.25
CA ASN A 280 2.43 21.30 13.33
C ASN A 280 3.96 21.41 13.50
N GLN A 281 4.44 22.59 13.88
CA GLN A 281 5.87 22.83 14.11
C GLN A 281 6.27 22.72 15.58
N ASN A 282 5.31 22.56 16.49
CA ASN A 282 5.53 22.49 17.94
C ASN A 282 6.26 23.73 18.49
N VAL A 283 5.79 24.91 18.09
CA VAL A 283 6.28 26.21 18.56
C VAL A 283 5.24 26.84 19.50
N LYS A 284 5.62 27.85 20.29
CA LYS A 284 4.72 28.47 21.28
C LYS A 284 3.88 29.61 20.70
N ASP A 285 4.43 30.32 19.73
CA ASP A 285 3.87 31.54 19.17
C ASP A 285 4.18 31.66 17.66
N PRO A 286 3.49 32.55 16.92
CA PRO A 286 3.66 32.70 15.47
C PRO A 286 5.07 33.11 15.02
N TYR A 287 5.86 33.76 15.87
CA TYR A 287 7.19 34.28 15.51
C TYR A 287 8.26 33.17 15.54
N GLY A 288 7.99 32.05 16.20
CA GLY A 288 8.83 30.85 16.16
C GLY A 288 8.65 29.98 14.91
N ILE A 289 7.72 30.31 14.01
CA ILE A 289 7.40 29.48 12.83
C ILE A 289 8.55 29.50 11.82
N ASP A 290 9.02 28.31 11.42
CA ASP A 290 9.86 28.16 10.22
C ASP A 290 8.97 28.31 8.98
N TRP A 291 9.09 29.46 8.32
CA TRP A 291 8.31 29.82 7.14
C TRP A 291 8.68 29.02 5.89
N ALA A 292 9.90 28.51 5.78
CA ALA A 292 10.31 27.63 4.68
C ALA A 292 9.60 26.26 4.79
N LYS A 293 9.48 25.74 6.02
CA LYS A 293 8.68 24.55 6.32
C LYS A 293 7.18 24.81 6.19
N ALA A 294 6.70 25.98 6.60
CA ALA A 294 5.30 26.38 6.46
C ALA A 294 4.88 26.46 4.98
N LYS A 295 5.69 27.11 4.12
CA LYS A 295 5.44 27.22 2.67
C LYS A 295 5.23 25.85 2.02
N ARG A 296 6.08 24.87 2.35
CA ARG A 296 5.95 23.47 1.88
C ARG A 296 4.73 22.75 2.45
N THR A 297 4.26 23.13 3.64
CA THR A 297 3.14 22.47 4.32
C THR A 297 1.79 23.00 3.89
N LEU A 298 1.68 24.31 3.62
CA LEU A 298 0.45 24.96 3.21
C LEU A 298 0.18 24.87 1.70
N LYS A 299 1.19 24.58 0.89
CA LYS A 299 1.05 24.47 -0.58
C LYS A 299 -0.11 23.53 -0.95
N ASN A 300 -0.99 23.99 -1.83
CA ASN A 300 -2.19 23.30 -2.32
C ASN A 300 -3.33 23.10 -1.30
N LEU A 301 -3.18 23.53 -0.05
CA LEU A 301 -4.31 23.55 0.89
C LEU A 301 -5.30 24.65 0.52
N ARG A 302 -6.53 24.52 0.99
CA ARG A 302 -7.62 25.46 0.80
C ARG A 302 -7.90 26.21 2.09
N VAL A 303 -8.13 27.50 1.96
CA VAL A 303 -8.50 28.39 3.06
C VAL A 303 -9.76 29.15 2.72
N LYS A 304 -10.57 29.42 3.73
CA LYS A 304 -11.68 30.35 3.72
C LYS A 304 -11.20 31.68 4.31
N THR A 305 -11.55 32.80 3.69
CA THR A 305 -11.07 34.12 4.10
C THR A 305 -12.16 34.92 4.82
N SER A 306 -11.80 35.61 5.90
CA SER A 306 -12.69 36.53 6.62
C SER A 306 -12.50 37.97 6.11
N PRO A 307 -13.57 38.79 5.95
CA PRO A 307 -14.99 38.49 6.20
C PRO A 307 -15.73 37.92 4.97
N THR A 308 -15.07 37.78 3.82
CA THR A 308 -15.71 37.43 2.54
C THR A 308 -16.27 36.01 2.47
N ASN A 309 -15.83 35.13 3.36
CA ASN A 309 -16.15 33.70 3.37
C ASN A 309 -15.79 32.94 2.07
N ALA A 310 -14.97 33.55 1.21
CA ALA A 310 -14.54 32.97 -0.04
C ALA A 310 -13.45 31.91 0.19
N GLU A 311 -13.55 30.79 -0.53
CA GLU A 311 -12.54 29.73 -0.51
C GLU A 311 -11.47 29.96 -1.57
N TYR A 312 -10.21 29.73 -1.21
CA TYR A 312 -9.08 29.83 -2.12
C TYR A 312 -8.10 28.69 -1.89
N LYS A 313 -7.39 28.31 -2.95
CA LYS A 313 -6.25 27.40 -2.86
C LYS A 313 -4.97 28.21 -2.63
N ILE A 314 -4.20 27.84 -1.62
CA ILE A 314 -2.90 28.43 -1.31
C ILE A 314 -1.89 28.00 -2.39
N THR A 315 -1.30 29.00 -3.04
CA THR A 315 -0.24 28.82 -4.03
C THR A 315 1.15 29.07 -3.43
N GLY A 316 1.25 29.88 -2.37
CA GLY A 316 2.50 30.14 -1.67
C GLY A 316 2.34 31.10 -0.50
N LEU A 317 3.46 31.71 -0.11
CA LEU A 317 3.56 32.77 0.89
C LEU A 317 4.26 33.98 0.25
N SER A 318 4.05 35.18 0.81
CA SER A 318 4.86 36.33 0.46
C SER A 318 6.32 36.15 0.89
N GLU A 319 7.22 36.86 0.22
CA GLU A 319 8.64 36.90 0.61
C GLU A 319 8.89 37.93 1.71
N LYS A 320 8.10 39.01 1.72
CA LYS A 320 8.16 40.07 2.72
C LYS A 320 7.01 39.98 3.73
N PRO A 321 7.17 40.55 4.95
CA PRO A 321 6.09 40.69 5.93
C PRO A 321 4.91 41.54 5.42
N CYS A 322 3.74 41.43 6.04
CA CYS A 322 2.52 42.14 5.65
C CYS A 322 2.68 43.67 5.60
N LYS A 323 3.49 44.26 6.49
CA LYS A 323 3.82 45.71 6.51
C LYS A 323 4.70 46.16 5.34
N GLU A 324 5.45 45.25 4.71
CA GLU A 324 6.38 45.58 3.62
C GLU A 324 5.94 45.00 2.28
N GLN A 325 5.00 44.07 2.27
CA GLN A 325 4.52 43.41 1.06
C GLN A 325 3.62 44.37 0.29
N LEU A 326 4.12 44.88 -0.84
CA LEU A 326 3.37 45.75 -1.74
C LEU A 326 2.50 44.95 -2.73
N PHE A 327 1.42 45.57 -3.17
CA PHE A 327 0.66 45.17 -4.36
C PHE A 327 0.05 46.39 -5.05
N SER A 328 -0.17 46.29 -6.36
CA SER A 328 -0.77 47.37 -7.14
C SER A 328 -2.30 47.40 -6.96
N LEU A 329 -2.80 48.46 -6.34
CA LEU A 329 -4.22 48.72 -6.16
C LEU A 329 -4.72 49.67 -7.27
N LYS A 330 -5.69 49.22 -8.07
CA LYS A 330 -6.38 50.08 -9.04
C LYS A 330 -7.33 51.03 -8.31
N GLN A 331 -7.07 52.33 -8.39
CA GLN A 331 -7.98 53.36 -7.91
C GLN A 331 -9.14 53.57 -8.89
N LYS A 332 -10.17 54.27 -8.41
CA LYS A 332 -11.35 54.64 -9.21
C LYS A 332 -11.09 55.86 -10.09
N THR A 333 -10.08 56.66 -9.76
CA THR A 333 -9.58 57.79 -10.55
C THR A 333 -8.86 57.28 -11.79
N LYS A 334 -9.08 57.95 -12.92
CA LYS A 334 -8.39 57.69 -14.16
C LYS A 334 -7.29 58.74 -14.33
N ASN A 335 -6.13 58.33 -14.81
CA ASN A 335 -5.06 59.25 -15.18
C ASN A 335 -5.50 60.09 -16.37
N GLU A 336 -4.73 61.12 -16.72
CA GLU A 336 -4.97 62.01 -17.87
C GLU A 336 -5.17 61.24 -19.20
N ASN A 337 -4.66 60.01 -19.29
CA ASN A 337 -4.78 59.11 -20.44
C ASN A 337 -6.01 58.15 -20.40
N GLY A 338 -6.91 58.28 -19.42
CA GLY A 338 -8.13 57.46 -19.33
C GLY A 338 -7.95 56.04 -18.74
N GLU A 339 -6.73 55.67 -18.37
CA GLU A 339 -6.38 54.42 -17.68
C GLU A 339 -6.58 54.53 -16.15
N PRO A 340 -7.00 53.44 -15.46
CA PRO A 340 -7.18 53.46 -14.01
C PRO A 340 -5.84 53.63 -13.30
N GLU A 341 -5.75 54.64 -12.43
CA GLU A 341 -4.55 54.93 -11.64
C GLU A 341 -4.20 53.73 -10.75
N THR A 342 -2.98 53.21 -10.85
CA THR A 342 -2.49 52.16 -9.96
C THR A 342 -1.56 52.75 -8.92
N VAL A 343 -1.91 52.58 -7.64
CA VAL A 343 -1.04 52.96 -6.52
C VAL A 343 -0.53 51.70 -5.84
N GLU A 344 0.75 51.70 -5.50
CA GLU A 344 1.34 50.66 -4.67
C GLU A 344 0.99 50.91 -3.21
N VAL A 345 0.38 49.90 -2.59
CA VAL A 345 -0.01 49.93 -1.17
C VAL A 345 0.45 48.64 -0.52
N THR A 346 0.85 48.71 0.74
CA THR A 346 1.19 47.53 1.52
C THR A 346 -0.06 46.71 1.82
N VAL A 347 0.08 45.40 1.97
CA VAL A 347 -1.05 44.55 2.37
C VAL A 347 -1.60 45.01 3.72
N TYR A 348 -0.74 45.40 4.66
CA TYR A 348 -1.15 45.92 5.97
C TYR A 348 -2.00 47.19 5.84
N ASP A 349 -1.53 48.21 5.12
CA ASP A 349 -2.26 49.48 4.96
C ASP A 349 -3.60 49.27 4.25
N TYR A 350 -3.65 48.37 3.26
CA TYR A 350 -4.90 48.06 2.60
C TYR A 350 -5.93 47.46 3.56
N PHE A 351 -5.55 46.51 4.41
CA PHE A 351 -6.49 45.89 5.34
C PHE A 351 -6.84 46.80 6.51
N VAL A 352 -5.85 47.45 7.14
CA VAL A 352 -6.06 48.29 8.32
C VAL A 352 -6.59 49.68 7.96
N ASN A 353 -5.92 50.40 7.07
CA ASN A 353 -6.23 51.80 6.79
C ASN A 353 -7.39 51.95 5.78
N ILE A 354 -7.44 51.12 4.74
CA ILE A 354 -8.47 51.19 3.68
C ILE A 354 -9.70 50.34 4.02
N ARG A 355 -9.52 49.08 4.42
CA ARG A 355 -10.64 48.16 4.72
C ARG A 355 -11.15 48.25 6.17
N LYS A 356 -10.43 48.95 7.06
CA LYS A 356 -10.78 49.09 8.49
C LYS A 356 -10.89 47.74 9.22
N ILE A 357 -10.00 46.81 8.86
CA ILE A 357 -9.86 45.49 9.51
C ILE A 357 -8.58 45.54 10.34
N ASP A 358 -8.73 45.50 11.66
CA ASP A 358 -7.60 45.45 12.58
C ASP A 358 -6.84 44.11 12.47
N LEU A 359 -5.51 44.17 12.45
CA LEU A 359 -4.62 43.02 12.35
C LEU A 359 -3.72 43.00 13.58
N ARG A 360 -3.90 42.01 14.46
CA ARG A 360 -3.24 41.98 15.78
C ARG A 360 -1.80 41.52 15.71
N TYR A 361 -1.50 40.54 14.85
CA TYR A 361 -0.18 39.91 14.78
C TYR A 361 0.32 39.67 13.36
N SER A 362 -0.53 39.82 12.33
CA SER A 362 -0.10 39.54 10.95
C SER A 362 0.86 40.57 10.36
N GLY A 363 1.02 41.75 10.98
CA GLY A 363 1.83 42.85 10.44
C GLY A 363 3.28 42.46 10.12
N ASP A 364 3.92 41.75 11.04
CA ASP A 364 5.32 41.34 10.94
C ASP A 364 5.48 39.89 10.42
N LEU A 365 4.40 39.29 9.90
CA LEU A 365 4.39 37.92 9.38
C LEU A 365 4.15 37.91 7.86
N PRO A 366 4.56 36.84 7.15
CA PRO A 366 4.21 36.66 5.74
C PRO A 366 2.70 36.53 5.50
N CYS A 367 2.26 36.98 4.34
CA CYS A 367 0.90 36.82 3.85
C CYS A 367 0.71 35.49 3.13
N ILE A 368 -0.51 34.94 3.20
CA ILE A 368 -0.91 33.81 2.37
C ILE A 368 -1.08 34.29 0.93
N ASN A 369 -0.40 33.65 -0.02
CA ASN A 369 -0.64 33.89 -1.45
C ASN A 369 -1.66 32.88 -1.98
N VAL A 370 -2.78 33.40 -2.45
CA VAL A 370 -3.87 32.65 -3.09
C VAL A 370 -4.01 32.96 -4.59
N GLY A 371 -3.18 33.87 -5.09
CA GLY A 371 -3.18 34.29 -6.49
C GLY A 371 -2.35 33.37 -7.39
N ARG A 372 -2.25 33.75 -8.65
CA ARG A 372 -1.42 33.02 -9.63
C ARG A 372 0.03 33.49 -9.56
N PRO A 373 1.01 32.71 -10.04
CA PRO A 373 2.42 33.11 -10.03
C PRO A 373 2.68 34.48 -10.66
N LYS A 374 2.00 34.80 -11.78
CA LYS A 374 2.12 36.09 -12.48
C LYS A 374 1.22 37.21 -11.92
N ARG A 375 0.24 36.87 -11.07
CA ARG A 375 -0.72 37.81 -10.47
C ARG A 375 -1.02 37.35 -9.05
N PRO A 376 -0.10 37.61 -8.10
CA PRO A 376 -0.27 37.16 -6.73
C PRO A 376 -1.46 37.88 -6.07
N THR A 377 -2.01 37.26 -5.05
CA THR A 377 -3.09 37.84 -4.25
C THR A 377 -2.77 37.47 -2.81
N TYR A 378 -2.39 38.48 -2.03
CA TYR A 378 -1.91 38.31 -0.68
C TYR A 378 -3.03 38.59 0.32
N ILE A 379 -3.17 37.70 1.30
CA ILE A 379 -4.14 37.82 2.37
C ILE A 379 -3.39 37.66 3.69
N PRO A 380 -3.59 38.56 4.68
CA PRO A 380 -3.03 38.40 6.01
C PRO A 380 -3.36 37.04 6.61
N LEU A 381 -2.40 36.44 7.31
CA LEU A 381 -2.52 35.11 7.92
C LEU A 381 -3.74 35.01 8.85
N GLU A 382 -3.97 36.06 9.66
CA GLU A 382 -5.05 36.16 10.64
C GLU A 382 -6.46 36.11 10.02
N LEU A 383 -6.57 36.41 8.73
CA LEU A 383 -7.83 36.38 8.00
C LEU A 383 -8.07 35.06 7.26
N CYS A 384 -7.20 34.06 7.43
CA CYS A 384 -7.26 32.78 6.73
C CYS A 384 -7.58 31.62 7.68
N SER A 385 -8.58 30.82 7.34
CA SER A 385 -8.94 29.58 8.06
C SER A 385 -8.94 28.37 7.12
N LEU A 386 -8.28 27.29 7.49
CA LEU A 386 -8.26 26.02 6.76
C LEU A 386 -9.66 25.39 6.70
N VAL A 387 -10.07 24.98 5.49
CA VAL A 387 -11.35 24.30 5.25
C VAL A 387 -11.29 22.85 5.76
N SER A 388 -12.43 22.30 6.17
CA SER A 388 -12.53 20.91 6.64
C SER A 388 -12.31 19.87 5.53
N LEU A 389 -12.11 18.62 5.94
CA LEU A 389 -11.96 17.44 5.08
C LEU A 389 -10.83 17.53 4.04
N GLN A 390 -9.74 18.22 4.37
CA GLN A 390 -8.54 18.26 3.53
C GLN A 390 -7.56 17.18 3.94
N ARG A 391 -7.22 16.28 3.02
CA ARG A 391 -6.33 15.15 3.35
C ARG A 391 -4.93 15.61 3.74
N TYR A 392 -4.43 15.05 4.83
CA TYR A 392 -3.02 15.10 5.19
C TYR A 392 -2.28 13.95 4.50
N THR A 393 -1.40 14.26 3.55
CA THR A 393 -0.72 13.26 2.71
C THR A 393 0.72 12.98 3.13
N LYS A 394 1.25 13.73 4.10
CA LYS A 394 2.62 13.54 4.59
C LYS A 394 2.70 12.36 5.56
N SER A 395 3.90 11.81 5.72
CA SER A 395 4.16 10.74 6.68
C SER A 395 3.93 11.20 8.11
N LEU A 396 3.15 10.42 8.87
CA LEU A 396 2.92 10.66 10.29
C LEU A 396 4.17 10.39 11.13
N THR A 397 4.34 11.14 12.21
CA THR A 397 5.35 10.84 13.24
C THR A 397 4.98 9.56 14.00
N ASN A 398 5.93 8.96 14.71
CA ASN A 398 5.68 7.74 15.48
C ASN A 398 4.65 7.95 16.62
N LEU A 399 4.61 9.16 17.19
CA LEU A 399 3.62 9.54 18.21
C LEU A 399 2.24 9.66 17.59
N GLN A 400 2.12 10.34 16.44
CA GLN A 400 0.86 10.43 15.69
C GLN A 400 0.35 9.05 15.26
N ARG A 401 1.23 8.18 14.75
CA ARG A 401 0.86 6.79 14.39
C ARG A 401 0.36 6.01 15.59
N ALA A 402 1.02 6.12 16.75
CA ALA A 402 0.60 5.44 17.97
C ALA A 402 -0.77 5.95 18.45
N SER A 403 -0.95 7.27 18.50
CA SER A 403 -2.23 7.93 18.84
C SER A 403 -3.34 7.52 17.88
N LEU A 404 -3.06 7.49 16.57
CA LEU A 404 -4.01 7.05 15.55
C LEU A 404 -4.45 5.59 15.77
N VAL A 405 -3.50 4.69 16.00
CA VAL A 405 -3.79 3.28 16.26
C VAL A 405 -4.61 3.13 17.53
N GLU A 406 -4.29 3.87 18.58
CA GLU A 406 -5.05 3.87 19.83
C GLU A 406 -6.50 4.32 19.62
N LYS A 407 -6.70 5.48 18.97
CA LYS A 407 -8.02 6.09 18.75
C LYS A 407 -8.88 5.41 17.67
N SER A 408 -8.28 4.58 16.81
CA SER A 408 -8.99 3.84 15.75
C SER A 408 -9.35 2.40 16.14
N ARG A 409 -8.93 1.93 17.32
CA ARG A 409 -9.25 0.57 17.79
C ARG A 409 -10.73 0.45 18.10
N GLN A 410 -11.34 -0.61 17.59
CA GLN A 410 -12.73 -0.96 17.87
C GLN A 410 -12.83 -2.46 18.14
N LYS A 411 -13.42 -2.82 19.27
CA LYS A 411 -13.73 -4.23 19.58
C LYS A 411 -14.83 -4.76 18.64
N PRO A 412 -14.93 -6.09 18.44
CA PRO A 412 -15.92 -6.72 17.57
C PRO A 412 -17.34 -6.16 17.68
N MET A 413 -17.93 -6.15 18.88
CA MET A 413 -19.30 -5.67 19.10
C MET A 413 -19.49 -4.17 18.79
N GLU A 414 -18.51 -3.34 19.18
CA GLU A 414 -18.53 -1.91 18.85
C GLU A 414 -18.45 -1.69 17.34
N ARG A 415 -17.57 -2.44 16.65
CA ARG A 415 -17.44 -2.38 15.20
C ARG A 415 -18.74 -2.79 14.51
N MET A 416 -19.39 -3.87 14.97
CA MET A 416 -20.69 -4.29 14.43
C MET A 416 -21.77 -3.21 14.59
N ARG A 417 -21.84 -2.55 15.76
CA ARG A 417 -22.76 -1.43 15.98
C ARG A 417 -22.49 -0.29 15.01
N VAL A 418 -21.23 0.13 14.89
CA VAL A 418 -20.79 1.21 14.00
C VAL A 418 -21.12 0.90 12.53
N LEU A 419 -20.97 -0.35 12.08
CA LEU A 419 -21.34 -0.76 10.72
C LEU A 419 -22.86 -0.80 10.50
N THR A 420 -23.63 -1.21 11.51
CA THR A 420 -25.10 -1.18 11.47
C THR A 420 -25.59 0.26 11.36
N ASP A 421 -25.03 1.17 12.15
CA ASP A 421 -25.36 2.59 12.12
C ASP A 421 -24.97 3.20 10.76
N ALA A 422 -23.80 2.81 10.20
CA ALA A 422 -23.35 3.26 8.90
C ALA A 422 -24.34 2.89 7.78
N LEU A 423 -24.85 1.65 7.75
CA LEU A 423 -25.86 1.24 6.78
C LEU A 423 -27.13 2.09 6.86
N LYS A 424 -27.60 2.36 8.08
CA LYS A 424 -28.79 3.19 8.31
C LYS A 424 -28.57 4.63 7.86
N ILE A 425 -27.40 5.21 8.18
CA ILE A 425 -27.06 6.60 7.82
C ILE A 425 -26.90 6.76 6.31
N ASN A 426 -26.25 5.81 5.64
CA ASN A 426 -26.08 5.89 4.19
C ASN A 426 -27.39 5.64 3.44
N ASN A 427 -28.32 4.84 3.98
CA ASN A 427 -29.65 4.61 3.41
C ASN A 427 -29.62 4.27 1.91
N TYR A 428 -28.76 3.31 1.53
CA TYR A 428 -28.55 2.95 0.12
C TYR A 428 -29.83 2.46 -0.59
N ASP A 429 -30.82 1.94 0.14
CA ASP A 429 -32.11 1.52 -0.43
C ASP A 429 -32.94 2.70 -0.95
N ALA A 430 -32.66 3.93 -0.52
CA ALA A 430 -33.29 5.14 -1.04
C ALA A 430 -32.62 5.67 -2.32
N GLU A 431 -31.47 5.12 -2.74
CA GLU A 431 -30.76 5.61 -3.92
C GLU A 431 -31.50 5.23 -5.22
N PRO A 432 -31.95 6.19 -6.04
CA PRO A 432 -32.82 5.92 -7.20
C PRO A 432 -32.22 4.96 -8.22
N LEU A 433 -30.91 5.03 -8.47
CA LEU A 433 -30.23 4.16 -9.43
C LEU A 433 -30.12 2.72 -8.94
N LEU A 434 -29.80 2.50 -7.66
CA LEU A 434 -29.78 1.14 -7.11
C LEU A 434 -31.18 0.53 -7.14
N LYS A 435 -32.20 1.29 -6.76
CA LYS A 435 -33.60 0.85 -6.83
C LYS A 435 -34.02 0.50 -8.26
N SER A 436 -33.63 1.31 -9.24
CA SER A 436 -33.91 1.07 -10.67
C SER A 436 -33.17 -0.16 -11.22
N CYS A 437 -32.01 -0.51 -10.64
CA CYS A 437 -31.33 -1.78 -10.91
C CYS A 437 -32.03 -3.00 -10.27
N GLY A 438 -33.11 -2.79 -9.51
CA GLY A 438 -33.73 -3.84 -8.72
C GLY A 438 -32.84 -4.35 -7.59
N ILE A 439 -31.89 -3.53 -7.11
CA ILE A 439 -30.99 -3.86 -6.01
C ILE A 439 -31.67 -3.57 -4.67
N SER A 440 -31.66 -4.55 -3.78
CA SER A 440 -32.08 -4.40 -2.38
C SER A 440 -31.00 -4.95 -1.46
N ILE A 441 -30.64 -4.21 -0.40
CA ILE A 441 -29.56 -4.58 0.52
C ILE A 441 -30.14 -5.04 1.86
N SER A 442 -29.72 -6.22 2.33
CA SER A 442 -30.09 -6.71 3.66
C SER A 442 -29.44 -5.87 4.76
N SER A 443 -30.18 -5.53 5.81
CA SER A 443 -29.65 -4.83 7.00
C SER A 443 -28.86 -5.75 7.95
N ASN A 444 -28.96 -7.06 7.77
CA ASN A 444 -28.35 -8.05 8.65
C ASN A 444 -26.97 -8.51 8.14
N PHE A 445 -26.03 -8.69 9.07
CA PHE A 445 -24.74 -9.33 8.80
C PHE A 445 -24.97 -10.73 8.22
N THR A 446 -24.20 -11.09 7.19
CA THR A 446 -24.29 -12.43 6.60
C THR A 446 -23.71 -13.48 7.53
N GLN A 447 -24.47 -14.54 7.78
CA GLN A 447 -24.03 -15.69 8.57
C GLN A 447 -23.23 -16.68 7.71
N VAL A 448 -22.05 -17.06 8.17
CA VAL A 448 -21.14 -18.01 7.52
C VAL A 448 -20.77 -19.14 8.47
N GLU A 449 -20.53 -20.33 7.92
CA GLU A 449 -20.02 -21.48 8.69
C GLU A 449 -18.49 -21.45 8.57
N GLY A 450 -17.80 -21.23 9.69
CA GLY A 450 -16.35 -21.38 9.76
C GLY A 450 -15.95 -22.71 10.40
N ARG A 451 -14.66 -23.03 10.34
CA ARG A 451 -14.04 -24.14 11.07
C ARG A 451 -12.85 -23.64 11.87
N VAL A 452 -12.66 -24.13 13.08
CA VAL A 452 -11.53 -23.78 13.94
C VAL A 452 -10.56 -24.95 13.93
N LEU A 453 -9.42 -24.76 13.26
CA LEU A 453 -8.34 -25.75 13.25
C LEU A 453 -7.65 -25.81 14.62
N PRO A 454 -7.28 -27.02 15.11
CA PRO A 454 -6.56 -27.15 16.36
C PRO A 454 -5.17 -26.50 16.25
N ALA A 455 -4.71 -25.87 17.33
CA ALA A 455 -3.36 -25.31 17.36
C ALA A 455 -2.32 -26.42 17.19
N PRO A 456 -1.30 -26.23 16.31
CA PRO A 456 -0.25 -27.22 16.13
C PRO A 456 0.57 -27.37 17.42
N ARG A 457 0.97 -28.61 17.72
CA ARG A 457 1.85 -28.92 18.84
C ARG A 457 3.27 -28.47 18.53
N LEU A 458 3.94 -27.85 19.51
CA LEU A 458 5.31 -27.39 19.40
C LEU A 458 6.24 -28.29 20.21
N LYS A 459 7.47 -28.45 19.74
CA LYS A 459 8.60 -28.95 20.51
C LYS A 459 9.43 -27.77 21.01
N VAL A 460 9.84 -27.85 22.27
CA VAL A 460 10.80 -26.93 22.91
C VAL A 460 12.05 -27.71 23.33
N GLY A 461 12.99 -27.07 24.04
CA GLY A 461 14.22 -27.72 24.51
C GLY A 461 13.95 -29.00 25.32
N ASN A 462 14.93 -29.90 25.33
CA ASN A 462 14.83 -31.24 25.93
C ASN A 462 13.79 -32.17 25.26
N GLY A 463 13.24 -31.81 24.09
CA GLY A 463 12.24 -32.63 23.38
C GLY A 463 10.82 -32.55 23.97
N GLU A 464 10.58 -31.64 24.90
CA GLU A 464 9.30 -31.46 25.58
C GLU A 464 8.22 -30.92 24.62
N ASP A 465 6.99 -31.42 24.79
CA ASP A 465 5.83 -30.92 24.08
C ASP A 465 5.28 -29.64 24.71
N PHE A 466 4.85 -28.71 23.87
CA PHE A 466 4.13 -27.51 24.25
C PHE A 466 2.84 -27.40 23.44
N PHE A 467 1.74 -27.07 24.12
CA PHE A 467 0.40 -26.91 23.54
C PHE A 467 0.03 -25.43 23.55
N PRO A 468 0.16 -24.71 22.42
CA PRO A 468 -0.18 -23.30 22.36
C PRO A 468 -1.65 -23.06 22.73
N ARG A 469 -1.89 -22.02 23.53
CA ARG A 469 -3.24 -21.57 23.89
C ARG A 469 -3.49 -20.21 23.27
N ASN A 470 -4.63 -20.05 22.60
CA ASN A 470 -4.97 -18.81 21.89
C ASN A 470 -3.84 -18.31 20.97
N GLY A 471 -3.16 -19.22 20.28
CA GLY A 471 -2.03 -18.89 19.39
C GLY A 471 -0.82 -18.32 20.12
N ARG A 472 -0.62 -18.62 21.41
CA ARG A 472 0.49 -18.10 22.22
C ARG A 472 1.19 -19.21 23.00
N TRP A 473 2.47 -19.00 23.21
CA TRP A 473 3.32 -19.79 24.10
C TRP A 473 4.33 -18.88 24.79
N ASN A 474 5.12 -19.43 25.71
CA ASN A 474 6.26 -18.76 26.32
C ASN A 474 7.33 -19.79 26.68
N PHE A 475 8.52 -19.32 27.04
CA PHE A 475 9.63 -20.16 27.48
C PHE A 475 9.87 -20.05 28.99
N ASN A 476 8.82 -19.84 29.79
CA ASN A 476 8.96 -19.82 31.25
C ASN A 476 9.32 -21.23 31.72
N ASN A 477 10.45 -21.37 32.40
CA ASN A 477 11.00 -22.66 32.83
C ASN A 477 11.19 -23.68 31.67
N LYS A 478 11.43 -23.18 30.45
CA LYS A 478 11.69 -24.00 29.26
C LYS A 478 12.91 -23.48 28.52
N LYS A 479 13.63 -24.37 27.85
CA LYS A 479 14.77 -24.06 26.98
C LYS A 479 14.35 -24.00 25.51
N LEU A 480 15.21 -23.41 24.67
CA LEU A 480 15.05 -23.40 23.22
C LEU A 480 15.36 -24.79 22.63
N VAL A 481 14.79 -25.10 21.47
CA VAL A 481 15.00 -26.40 20.78
C VAL A 481 16.46 -26.62 20.44
N ASN A 482 17.05 -25.68 19.68
CA ASN A 482 18.47 -25.68 19.33
C ASN A 482 19.06 -24.34 19.78
N PRO A 483 19.55 -24.22 21.01
CA PRO A 483 20.24 -23.03 21.47
C PRO A 483 21.64 -22.93 20.85
N THR A 484 22.06 -21.72 20.51
CA THR A 484 23.43 -21.40 20.12
C THR A 484 24.35 -21.23 21.33
N THR A 485 25.66 -21.26 21.08
CA THR A 485 26.69 -20.79 22.00
C THR A 485 27.25 -19.45 21.48
N ILE A 486 27.52 -18.50 22.37
CA ILE A 486 28.10 -17.19 22.06
C ILE A 486 29.37 -17.04 22.90
N GLU A 487 30.53 -17.23 22.26
CA GLU A 487 31.83 -17.22 22.94
C GLU A 487 32.61 -15.94 22.66
N LYS A 488 32.55 -15.44 21.42
CA LYS A 488 33.31 -14.27 20.98
C LYS A 488 32.36 -13.17 20.55
N TRP A 489 32.04 -12.27 21.47
CA TRP A 489 31.14 -11.15 21.19
C TRP A 489 31.56 -9.87 21.91
N ALA A 490 31.01 -8.74 21.48
CA ALA A 490 31.24 -7.45 22.11
C ALA A 490 30.00 -6.57 22.06
N VAL A 491 30.01 -5.50 22.86
CA VAL A 491 28.94 -4.50 22.91
C VAL A 491 29.44 -3.17 22.33
N ALA A 492 28.69 -2.59 21.41
CA ALA A 492 28.94 -1.25 20.86
C ALA A 492 27.86 -0.28 21.35
N ASN A 493 28.24 0.73 22.11
CA ASN A 493 27.33 1.70 22.71
C ASN A 493 27.42 3.07 22.03
N PHE A 494 26.41 3.44 21.23
CA PHE A 494 26.27 4.77 20.64
C PHE A 494 25.61 5.76 21.60
N SER A 495 26.15 5.86 22.81
CA SER A 495 25.68 6.78 23.85
C SER A 495 24.24 6.51 24.34
N ALA A 496 23.81 5.24 24.34
CA ALA A 496 22.54 4.84 24.95
C ALA A 496 22.59 5.05 26.47
N ARG A 497 21.51 5.62 27.02
CA ARG A 497 21.41 5.91 28.46
C ARG A 497 20.87 4.69 29.20
N CYS A 498 21.75 3.75 29.53
CA CYS A 498 21.40 2.56 30.32
C CYS A 498 22.58 2.06 31.15
N ASP A 499 22.29 1.27 32.18
CA ASP A 499 23.29 0.49 32.89
C ASP A 499 23.70 -0.73 32.05
N ILE A 500 24.82 -0.60 31.35
CA ILE A 500 25.31 -1.61 30.41
C ILE A 500 25.75 -2.87 31.16
N ARG A 501 26.36 -2.73 32.34
CA ARG A 501 26.87 -3.89 33.11
C ARG A 501 25.72 -4.76 33.56
N ASN A 502 24.67 -4.15 34.11
CA ASN A 502 23.48 -4.89 34.52
C ASN A 502 22.73 -5.48 33.32
N LEU A 503 22.62 -4.73 32.22
CA LEU A 503 22.03 -5.24 30.98
C LEU A 503 22.76 -6.50 30.44
N VAL A 504 24.10 -6.49 30.43
CA VAL A 504 24.91 -7.65 29.99
C VAL A 504 24.72 -8.83 30.94
N LYS A 505 24.81 -8.61 32.25
CA LYS A 505 24.58 -9.66 33.27
C LYS A 505 23.20 -10.29 33.13
N ASP A 506 22.16 -9.47 32.98
CA ASP A 506 20.79 -9.94 32.82
C ASP A 506 20.61 -10.69 31.49
N LEU A 507 21.26 -10.24 30.41
CA LEU A 507 21.24 -10.93 29.12
C LEU A 507 21.88 -12.32 29.21
N ILE A 508 23.06 -12.43 29.85
CA ILE A 508 23.77 -13.71 30.07
C ILE A 508 22.92 -14.64 30.93
N LYS A 509 22.42 -14.15 32.07
CA LYS A 509 21.55 -14.91 32.97
C LYS A 509 20.29 -15.40 32.26
N CYS A 510 19.60 -14.51 31.55
CA CYS A 510 18.39 -14.85 30.80
C CYS A 510 18.71 -15.85 29.68
N GLY A 511 19.84 -15.68 28.99
CA GLY A 511 20.37 -16.61 27.98
C GLY A 511 20.52 -18.02 28.53
N GLY A 512 21.23 -18.16 29.66
CA GLY A 512 21.42 -19.44 30.34
C GLY A 512 20.12 -20.13 30.72
N LEU A 513 19.12 -19.38 31.21
CA LEU A 513 17.78 -19.90 31.51
C LEU A 513 17.05 -20.42 30.26
N LYS A 514 17.37 -19.89 29.07
CA LYS A 514 16.83 -20.37 27.79
C LYS A 514 17.71 -21.42 27.12
N GLY A 515 18.84 -21.79 27.74
CA GLY A 515 19.79 -22.77 27.22
C GLY A 515 20.87 -22.19 26.29
N ILE A 516 20.88 -20.88 26.05
CA ILE A 516 21.94 -20.22 25.28
C ILE A 516 23.12 -19.99 26.22
N LYS A 517 24.26 -20.64 25.91
CA LYS A 517 25.50 -20.40 26.65
C LYS A 517 26.14 -19.12 26.10
N ILE A 518 26.21 -18.07 26.94
CA ILE A 518 26.78 -16.76 26.59
C ILE A 518 27.95 -16.52 27.54
N GLU A 519 29.16 -16.42 27.00
CA GLU A 519 30.35 -16.02 27.76
C GLU A 519 30.33 -14.50 28.03
N GLU A 520 31.20 -14.00 28.91
CA GLU A 520 31.35 -12.55 29.09
C GLU A 520 31.80 -11.88 27.76
N PRO A 521 31.31 -10.67 27.43
CA PRO A 521 31.74 -9.98 26.23
C PRO A 521 33.23 -9.63 26.32
N PHE A 522 33.91 -9.60 25.19
CA PHE A 522 35.33 -9.21 25.12
C PHE A 522 35.55 -7.81 25.69
N ASP A 523 34.72 -6.85 25.27
CA ASP A 523 34.73 -5.49 25.81
C ASP A 523 33.40 -4.77 25.49
N VAL A 524 33.22 -3.61 26.12
CA VAL A 524 32.16 -2.63 25.83
C VAL A 524 32.79 -1.40 25.19
N PHE A 525 32.53 -1.21 23.90
CA PHE A 525 33.03 -0.09 23.12
C PHE A 525 32.07 1.10 23.22
N GLU A 526 32.49 2.13 23.94
CA GLU A 526 31.72 3.36 24.08
C GLU A 526 32.07 4.41 23.03
N GLU A 527 31.05 5.02 22.45
CA GLU A 527 31.23 6.11 21.51
C GLU A 527 31.89 7.32 22.19
N SER A 528 32.96 7.82 21.57
CA SER A 528 33.61 9.06 21.98
C SER A 528 32.62 10.24 21.92
N PRO A 529 32.55 11.09 22.99
CA PRO A 529 31.65 12.24 23.02
C PRO A 529 31.82 13.22 21.86
N GLN A 530 33.03 13.33 21.30
CA GLN A 530 33.33 14.19 20.14
C GLN A 530 32.59 13.74 18.87
N ASN A 531 32.31 12.44 18.74
CA ASN A 531 31.67 11.88 17.55
C ASN A 531 30.14 11.99 17.56
N ARG A 532 29.50 12.29 18.70
CA ARG A 532 28.03 12.31 18.83
C ARG A 532 27.33 13.26 17.85
N ARG A 533 28.01 14.34 17.46
CA ARG A 533 27.50 15.35 16.52
C ARG A 533 27.86 15.08 15.06
N ALA A 534 28.68 14.05 14.79
CA ALA A 534 29.07 13.69 13.44
C ALA A 534 27.90 13.01 12.68
N PRO A 535 27.94 12.98 11.34
CA PRO A 535 26.97 12.24 10.54
C PRO A 535 26.92 10.75 10.92
N PRO A 536 25.75 10.08 10.80
CA PRO A 536 25.57 8.68 11.20
C PRO A 536 26.58 7.70 10.61
N LEU A 537 26.96 7.86 9.33
CA LEU A 537 27.96 7.03 8.65
C LEU A 537 29.32 7.12 9.34
N VAL A 538 29.81 8.33 9.57
CA VAL A 538 31.09 8.60 10.23
C VAL A 538 31.12 8.05 11.65
N ARG A 539 30.01 8.17 12.38
CA ARG A 539 29.88 7.61 13.74
C ARG A 539 30.06 6.10 13.74
N VAL A 540 29.42 5.40 12.79
CA VAL A 540 29.53 3.95 12.65
C VAL A 540 30.94 3.53 12.22
N GLU A 541 31.56 4.25 11.28
CA GLU A 541 32.94 3.98 10.83
C GLU A 541 33.93 4.05 12.00
N LYS A 542 33.93 5.16 12.75
CA LYS A 542 34.82 5.33 13.89
C LYS A 542 34.61 4.28 14.99
N MET A 543 33.36 3.86 15.20
CA MET A 543 33.06 2.78 16.14
C MET A 543 33.67 1.46 15.67
N PHE A 544 33.57 1.15 14.37
CA PHE A 544 34.17 -0.05 13.80
C PHE A 544 35.70 -0.01 13.86
N ASP A 545 36.32 1.13 13.54
CA ASP A 545 37.79 1.29 13.65
C ASP A 545 38.25 1.05 15.09
N PHE A 546 37.51 1.57 16.07
CA PHE A 546 37.80 1.35 17.48
C PHE A 546 37.66 -0.12 17.88
N ILE A 547 36.57 -0.78 17.47
CA ILE A 547 36.35 -2.21 17.71
C ILE A 547 37.50 -3.05 17.11
N GLN A 548 37.87 -2.77 15.87
CA GLN A 548 38.94 -3.50 15.17
C GLN A 548 40.31 -3.28 15.78
N SER A 549 40.59 -2.09 16.31
CA SER A 549 41.87 -1.79 16.97
C SER A 549 42.12 -2.59 18.25
N LYS A 550 41.08 -3.19 18.85
CA LYS A 550 41.15 -3.92 20.12
C LYS A 550 40.82 -5.39 20.02
N LEU A 551 39.92 -5.78 19.10
CA LEU A 551 39.53 -7.17 18.98
C LEU A 551 40.68 -8.02 18.40
N PRO A 552 40.99 -9.19 18.99
CA PRO A 552 42.04 -10.09 18.50
C PRO A 552 41.66 -10.82 17.20
N GLY A 553 40.45 -10.59 16.69
CA GLY A 553 39.91 -11.21 15.49
C GLY A 553 38.43 -10.88 15.30
N ALA A 554 37.83 -11.38 14.21
CA ALA A 554 36.42 -11.13 13.93
C ALA A 554 35.50 -11.75 15.01
N PRO A 555 34.57 -10.99 15.61
CA PRO A 555 33.63 -11.51 16.58
C PRO A 555 32.53 -12.34 15.89
N GLN A 556 31.95 -13.29 16.62
CA GLN A 556 30.76 -14.03 16.19
C GLN A 556 29.52 -13.13 16.20
N PHE A 557 29.45 -12.21 17.16
CA PHE A 557 28.26 -11.40 17.43
C PHE A 557 28.61 -10.00 17.95
N LEU A 558 27.85 -8.98 17.50
CA LEU A 558 27.90 -7.63 18.05
C LEU A 558 26.52 -7.17 18.53
N LEU A 559 26.44 -6.80 19.81
CA LEU A 559 25.27 -6.14 20.40
C LEU A 559 25.43 -4.62 20.27
N CYS A 560 24.54 -3.98 19.52
CA CYS A 560 24.55 -2.53 19.30
C CYS A 560 23.50 -1.84 20.17
N LEU A 561 23.92 -0.92 21.03
CA LEU A 561 23.03 -0.07 21.81
C LEU A 561 22.84 1.26 21.08
N LEU A 562 21.60 1.52 20.67
CA LEU A 562 21.22 2.74 19.98
C LEU A 562 20.70 3.79 20.98
N PRO A 563 20.99 5.08 20.76
CA PRO A 563 20.54 6.15 21.65
C PRO A 563 19.03 6.38 21.57
N GLU A 564 18.39 5.94 20.49
CA GLU A 564 16.98 6.21 20.18
C GLU A 564 16.21 4.95 19.79
N ARG A 565 14.97 4.84 20.28
CA ARG A 565 14.14 3.63 20.18
C ARG A 565 13.59 3.34 18.78
N LYS A 566 13.49 4.36 17.92
CA LYS A 566 12.81 4.25 16.62
C LYS A 566 13.49 5.15 15.60
N ASN A 567 13.78 4.58 14.42
CA ASN A 567 14.37 5.29 13.28
C ASN A 567 15.71 5.95 13.60
N SER A 568 16.54 5.31 14.43
CA SER A 568 17.91 5.79 14.59
C SER A 568 18.61 5.73 13.25
N ASP A 569 19.12 6.86 12.79
CA ASP A 569 19.86 6.99 11.52
C ASP A 569 21.16 6.17 11.54
N LEU A 570 21.59 5.68 12.70
CA LEU A 570 22.73 4.76 12.83
C LEU A 570 22.38 3.33 12.41
N TYR A 571 21.10 2.93 12.44
CA TYR A 571 20.70 1.53 12.23
C TYR A 571 21.09 1.03 10.83
N GLY A 572 20.82 1.81 9.78
CA GLY A 572 21.14 1.42 8.40
C GLY A 572 22.64 1.27 8.16
N PRO A 573 23.47 2.30 8.44
CA PRO A 573 24.92 2.24 8.35
C PRO A 573 25.51 1.08 9.14
N TRP A 574 25.07 0.90 10.39
CA TRP A 574 25.53 -0.19 11.25
C TRP A 574 25.24 -1.57 10.63
N LYS A 575 24.02 -1.77 10.13
CA LYS A 575 23.62 -3.03 9.50
C LYS A 575 24.38 -3.29 8.19
N ARG A 576 24.60 -2.27 7.36
CA ARG A 576 25.41 -2.37 6.13
C ARG A 576 26.83 -2.81 6.47
N LYS A 577 27.49 -2.09 7.40
CA LYS A 577 28.86 -2.38 7.85
C LYS A 577 28.98 -3.81 8.40
N CYS A 578 28.07 -4.23 9.29
CA CYS A 578 28.07 -5.59 9.82
C CYS A 578 27.83 -6.66 8.76
N LEU A 579 26.80 -6.53 7.91
CA LEU A 579 26.30 -7.63 7.09
C LEU A 579 26.89 -7.69 5.68
N ALA A 580 27.16 -6.53 5.06
CA ALA A 580 27.71 -6.44 3.71
C ALA A 580 29.24 -6.31 3.70
N ASP A 581 29.83 -5.62 4.68
CA ASP A 581 31.28 -5.39 4.65
C ASP A 581 32.03 -6.50 5.41
N PHE A 582 31.63 -6.80 6.65
CA PHE A 582 32.39 -7.72 7.54
C PHE A 582 31.81 -9.13 7.71
N GLY A 583 30.53 -9.34 7.41
CA GLY A 583 29.85 -10.62 7.63
C GLY A 583 29.74 -11.01 9.10
N ILE A 584 29.39 -10.04 9.96
CA ILE A 584 29.22 -10.21 11.40
C ILE A 584 27.73 -10.17 11.76
N VAL A 585 27.28 -11.13 12.56
CA VAL A 585 25.90 -11.15 13.07
C VAL A 585 25.70 -10.03 14.10
N THR A 586 24.61 -9.28 13.99
CA THR A 586 24.35 -8.17 14.92
C THR A 586 22.89 -8.03 15.36
N GLN A 587 22.72 -7.61 16.61
CA GLN A 587 21.44 -7.24 17.20
C GLN A 587 21.50 -5.80 17.74
N CYS A 588 20.58 -4.96 17.31
CA CYS A 588 20.43 -3.61 17.85
C CYS A 588 19.34 -3.59 18.95
N ILE A 589 19.56 -2.86 20.02
CA ILE A 589 18.56 -2.58 21.06
C ILE A 589 18.60 -1.10 21.47
N ALA A 590 17.48 -0.59 21.97
CA ALA A 590 17.37 0.75 22.53
C ALA A 590 16.71 0.63 23.92
N PRO A 591 17.51 0.32 24.97
CA PRO A 591 16.99 -0.04 26.27
C PRO A 591 16.42 1.17 27.02
N MET A 592 15.16 1.07 27.47
CA MET A 592 14.53 2.03 28.42
C MET A 592 13.88 1.30 29.60
N ARG A 593 13.09 0.25 29.31
CA ARG A 593 12.53 -0.66 30.31
C ARG A 593 12.89 -2.08 29.89
N VAL A 594 13.94 -2.61 30.50
CA VAL A 594 14.42 -3.97 30.25
C VAL A 594 13.82 -4.87 31.32
N ASN A 595 13.20 -5.96 30.90
CA ASN A 595 12.68 -7.01 31.77
C ASN A 595 12.92 -8.38 31.11
N ASP A 596 12.69 -9.46 31.84
CA ASP A 596 12.94 -10.84 31.38
C ASP A 596 12.21 -11.16 30.07
N GLN A 597 10.98 -10.66 29.88
CA GLN A 597 10.22 -10.87 28.65
C GLN A 597 10.83 -10.14 27.46
N TYR A 598 11.32 -8.91 27.67
CA TYR A 598 12.04 -8.14 26.66
C TYR A 598 13.35 -8.85 26.27
N LEU A 599 14.16 -9.26 27.25
CA LEU A 599 15.41 -9.98 27.03
C LEU A 599 15.18 -11.32 26.34
N THR A 600 14.16 -12.08 26.76
CA THR A 600 13.76 -13.32 26.07
C THR A 600 13.48 -13.03 24.59
N ASN A 601 12.67 -12.01 24.27
CA ASN A 601 12.37 -11.66 22.88
C ASN A 601 13.58 -11.19 22.07
N VAL A 602 14.59 -10.60 22.73
CA VAL A 602 15.88 -10.25 22.12
C VAL A 602 16.69 -11.53 21.85
N LEU A 603 16.77 -12.43 22.82
CA LEU A 603 17.48 -13.71 22.72
C LEU A 603 16.89 -14.62 21.64
N LEU A 604 15.57 -14.65 21.45
CA LEU A 604 14.94 -15.37 20.34
C LEU A 604 15.49 -14.93 18.98
N LYS A 605 15.71 -13.61 18.79
CA LYS A 605 16.29 -13.07 17.56
C LYS A 605 17.76 -13.42 17.42
N ILE A 606 18.52 -13.27 18.51
CA ILE A 606 19.96 -13.58 18.54
C ILE A 606 20.19 -15.05 18.18
N ASN A 607 19.44 -15.96 18.81
CA ASN A 607 19.54 -17.40 18.56
C ASN A 607 19.26 -17.73 17.09
N ALA A 608 18.17 -17.21 16.51
CA ALA A 608 17.82 -17.45 15.12
C ALA A 608 18.88 -16.92 14.14
N LYS A 609 19.46 -15.75 14.41
CA LYS A 609 20.53 -15.17 13.57
C LYS A 609 21.83 -15.96 13.60
N LEU A 610 22.14 -16.58 14.74
CA LEU A 610 23.33 -17.41 14.91
C LEU A 610 23.09 -18.87 14.49
N GLY A 611 21.96 -19.18 13.85
CA GLY A 611 21.65 -20.51 13.29
C GLY A 611 20.90 -21.46 14.24
N GLY A 612 20.60 -21.01 15.46
CA GLY A 612 19.76 -21.73 16.40
C GLY A 612 18.29 -21.80 15.98
N LEU A 613 17.51 -22.62 16.68
CA LEU A 613 16.06 -22.73 16.55
C LEU A 613 15.39 -22.58 17.91
N ASN A 614 14.36 -21.77 17.98
CA ASN A 614 13.69 -21.45 19.24
C ASN A 614 12.62 -22.49 19.58
N SER A 615 11.74 -22.76 18.63
CA SER A 615 10.70 -23.77 18.68
C SER A 615 10.51 -24.39 17.29
N MET A 616 10.04 -25.63 17.25
CA MET A 616 9.68 -26.33 16.01
C MET A 616 8.32 -27.01 16.16
N LEU A 617 7.67 -27.39 15.07
CA LEU A 617 6.44 -28.17 15.16
C LEU A 617 6.76 -29.63 15.54
N ALA A 618 5.89 -30.28 16.31
CA ALA A 618 6.06 -31.71 16.61
C ALA A 618 6.00 -32.58 15.34
N ILE A 619 5.18 -32.19 14.36
CA ILE A 619 5.09 -32.84 13.04
C ILE A 619 6.31 -32.56 12.15
N GLU A 620 6.98 -31.43 12.34
CA GLU A 620 8.24 -31.11 11.67
C GLU A 620 9.39 -31.94 12.25
N HIS A 621 9.37 -32.17 13.57
CA HIS A 621 10.38 -32.99 14.26
C HIS A 621 10.30 -34.48 13.88
N SER A 622 9.09 -34.97 13.59
CA SER A 622 8.81 -36.38 13.22
C SER A 622 8.67 -36.60 11.70
N PRO A 623 9.39 -35.80 10.89
CA PRO A 623 9.13 -35.50 9.46
C PRO A 623 7.79 -35.99 8.88
N SER A 624 6.67 -35.52 9.44
CA SER A 624 5.32 -36.02 9.15
C SER A 624 4.36 -34.95 8.62
N ILE A 625 4.89 -33.84 8.08
CA ILE A 625 4.05 -32.78 7.48
C ILE A 625 3.38 -33.34 6.22
N PRO A 626 2.04 -33.34 6.13
CA PRO A 626 1.33 -33.85 4.97
C PRO A 626 1.81 -33.21 3.67
N VAL A 627 2.01 -34.04 2.64
CA VAL A 627 2.55 -33.68 1.31
C VAL A 627 4.00 -33.19 1.34
N VAL A 628 4.32 -32.18 2.15
CA VAL A 628 5.63 -31.52 2.23
C VAL A 628 6.73 -32.50 2.62
N SER A 629 6.53 -33.37 3.62
CA SER A 629 7.60 -34.31 4.05
C SER A 629 7.77 -35.53 3.14
N LYS A 630 6.91 -35.71 2.12
CA LYS A 630 6.93 -36.89 1.23
C LYS A 630 7.94 -36.76 0.08
N ALA A 631 8.27 -35.55 -0.34
CA ALA A 631 9.21 -35.28 -1.41
C ALA A 631 10.00 -33.99 -1.12
N PRO A 632 11.28 -33.87 -1.55
CA PRO A 632 12.06 -32.64 -1.47
C PRO A 632 11.26 -31.40 -1.86
N THR A 633 10.88 -30.62 -0.84
CA THR A 633 10.00 -29.46 -1.00
C THR A 633 10.70 -28.20 -0.51
N ILE A 634 10.72 -27.16 -1.35
CA ILE A 634 11.15 -25.82 -0.98
C ILE A 634 9.93 -24.91 -0.84
N ILE A 635 9.87 -24.14 0.26
CA ILE A 635 8.82 -23.16 0.53
C ILE A 635 9.41 -21.76 0.37
N LEU A 636 8.79 -20.97 -0.50
CA LEU A 636 9.19 -19.61 -0.84
C LEU A 636 8.21 -18.59 -0.26
N GLY A 637 8.75 -17.46 0.22
CA GLY A 637 7.98 -16.26 0.56
C GLY A 637 8.47 -15.08 -0.24
N MET A 638 7.55 -14.34 -0.88
CA MET A 638 7.86 -13.25 -1.79
C MET A 638 7.10 -11.97 -1.37
N ASP A 639 7.82 -10.86 -1.23
CA ASP A 639 7.25 -9.54 -0.92
C ASP A 639 8.01 -8.43 -1.67
N VAL A 640 7.31 -7.35 -1.98
CA VAL A 640 7.88 -6.13 -2.57
C VAL A 640 7.53 -4.94 -1.69
N SER A 641 8.55 -4.22 -1.24
CA SER A 641 8.37 -3.00 -0.44
C SER A 641 8.60 -1.76 -1.29
N HIS A 642 7.67 -0.81 -1.24
CA HIS A 642 7.82 0.49 -1.88
C HIS A 642 8.23 1.60 -0.89
N GLY A 643 8.72 2.73 -1.42
CA GLY A 643 8.94 3.95 -0.64
C GLY A 643 7.68 4.50 0.04
N SER A 644 7.86 5.35 1.06
CA SER A 644 6.72 5.93 1.78
C SER A 644 5.88 6.83 0.87
N PRO A 645 4.56 7.01 1.15
CA PRO A 645 3.71 7.90 0.36
C PRO A 645 4.33 9.30 0.22
N GLY A 646 4.46 9.77 -1.03
CA GLY A 646 5.09 11.05 -1.36
C GLY A 646 6.57 10.96 -1.79
N GLN A 647 7.20 9.80 -1.70
CA GLN A 647 8.53 9.53 -2.26
C GLN A 647 8.38 8.74 -3.56
N SER A 648 8.23 9.42 -4.70
CA SER A 648 8.01 8.77 -6.00
C SER A 648 9.24 8.08 -6.56
N ASP A 649 10.43 8.53 -6.15
CA ASP A 649 11.68 8.24 -6.84
C ASP A 649 12.49 7.15 -6.12
N VAL A 650 12.03 6.72 -4.94
CA VAL A 650 12.66 5.64 -4.15
C VAL A 650 12.38 4.30 -4.84
N PRO A 651 13.41 3.48 -5.11
CA PRO A 651 13.25 2.19 -5.75
C PRO A 651 12.43 1.22 -4.89
N SER A 652 11.78 0.27 -5.55
CA SER A 652 11.11 -0.82 -4.85
C SER A 652 12.14 -1.89 -4.49
N ILE A 653 11.89 -2.64 -3.41
CA ILE A 653 12.79 -3.67 -2.93
C ILE A 653 12.03 -4.99 -2.93
N ALA A 654 12.45 -5.92 -3.79
CA ALA A 654 11.94 -7.27 -3.81
C ALA A 654 12.77 -8.17 -2.90
N ALA A 655 12.09 -9.00 -2.11
CA ALA A 655 12.71 -10.03 -1.30
C ALA A 655 12.05 -11.38 -1.53
N VAL A 656 12.87 -12.39 -1.73
CA VAL A 656 12.43 -13.79 -1.76
C VAL A 656 13.17 -14.56 -0.69
N VAL A 657 12.42 -15.27 0.15
CA VAL A 657 12.96 -16.17 1.16
C VAL A 657 12.73 -17.61 0.78
N SER A 658 13.64 -18.50 1.14
CA SER A 658 13.48 -19.94 0.94
C SER A 658 13.72 -20.72 2.22
N SER A 659 12.93 -21.79 2.41
CA SER A 659 13.16 -22.76 3.47
C SER A 659 14.47 -23.52 3.25
N ARG A 660 15.14 -23.91 4.35
CA ARG A 660 16.42 -24.65 4.32
C ARG A 660 16.33 -25.96 5.10
N HIS A 661 17.24 -26.87 4.80
CA HIS A 661 17.39 -28.16 5.50
C HIS A 661 16.11 -29.04 5.43
N TYR A 662 15.62 -29.29 4.22
CA TYR A 662 14.48 -30.18 4.01
C TYR A 662 14.69 -31.52 4.76
N PRO A 663 13.69 -32.00 5.54
CA PRO A 663 12.27 -31.62 5.54
C PRO A 663 11.84 -30.52 6.55
N LEU A 664 12.77 -29.73 7.10
CA LEU A 664 12.43 -28.65 8.03
C LEU A 664 11.76 -27.46 7.32
N ILE A 665 10.85 -26.79 8.03
CA ILE A 665 10.11 -25.60 7.58
C ILE A 665 10.31 -24.38 8.50
N SER A 666 11.12 -24.50 9.55
CA SER A 666 11.41 -23.46 10.54
C SER A 666 12.67 -22.62 10.25
N ARG A 667 13.50 -23.01 9.26
CA ARG A 667 14.74 -22.32 8.87
C ARG A 667 14.62 -21.70 7.49
N TYR A 668 15.05 -20.45 7.36
CA TYR A 668 14.99 -19.70 6.10
C TYR A 668 16.27 -18.92 5.82
N ARG A 669 16.50 -18.63 4.54
CA ARG A 669 17.38 -17.54 4.10
C ARG A 669 16.59 -16.53 3.25
N ALA A 670 17.20 -15.38 2.97
CA ALA A 670 16.63 -14.36 2.10
C ALA A 670 17.61 -13.97 0.99
N SER A 671 17.08 -13.63 -0.17
CA SER A 671 17.77 -12.87 -1.21
C SER A 671 16.94 -11.64 -1.55
N VAL A 672 17.60 -10.50 -1.74
CA VAL A 672 16.97 -9.19 -1.88
C VAL A 672 17.56 -8.47 -3.09
N ARG A 673 16.70 -7.80 -3.87
CA ARG A 673 17.07 -6.99 -5.03
C ARG A 673 16.29 -5.68 -5.07
N THR A 674 16.89 -4.67 -5.67
CA THR A 674 16.20 -3.44 -6.05
C THR A 674 15.58 -3.59 -7.43
N GLN A 675 14.45 -2.92 -7.60
CA GLN A 675 13.77 -2.78 -8.89
C GLN A 675 13.18 -1.39 -9.03
N SER A 676 12.66 -1.10 -10.22
CA SER A 676 12.11 0.21 -10.54
C SER A 676 11.04 0.68 -9.53
N PRO A 677 10.94 2.00 -9.24
CA PRO A 677 9.96 2.53 -8.30
C PRO A 677 8.52 2.11 -8.65
N LYS A 678 7.77 1.65 -7.64
CA LYS A 678 6.35 1.25 -7.72
C LYS A 678 6.03 0.08 -8.67
N VAL A 679 7.04 -0.67 -9.12
CA VAL A 679 6.81 -1.95 -9.81
C VAL A 679 6.53 -3.02 -8.76
N GLU A 680 5.39 -3.70 -8.86
CA GLU A 680 4.98 -4.76 -7.95
C GLU A 680 5.46 -6.15 -8.40
N MET A 681 5.51 -6.43 -9.71
CA MET A 681 6.02 -7.74 -10.19
C MET A 681 7.53 -7.82 -9.97
N ILE A 682 8.02 -8.96 -9.50
CA ILE A 682 9.46 -9.16 -9.33
C ILE A 682 10.08 -9.48 -10.69
N ASP A 683 10.94 -8.59 -11.16
CA ASP A 683 11.61 -8.66 -12.47
C ASP A 683 12.95 -9.42 -12.44
N SER A 684 13.49 -9.66 -11.24
CA SER A 684 14.80 -10.27 -11.03
C SER A 684 14.73 -11.69 -10.47
N LEU A 685 13.64 -12.44 -10.71
CA LEU A 685 13.55 -13.84 -10.27
C LEU A 685 14.50 -14.71 -11.08
N PHE A 686 14.56 -14.46 -12.39
CA PHE A 686 15.54 -15.01 -13.33
C PHE A 686 16.15 -13.87 -14.13
N LYS A 687 17.48 -13.85 -14.24
CA LYS A 687 18.21 -12.81 -14.98
C LYS A 687 19.43 -13.43 -15.65
N LYS A 688 19.23 -13.96 -16.85
CA LYS A 688 20.30 -14.51 -17.69
C LYS A 688 21.37 -13.44 -17.96
N VAL A 689 22.61 -13.73 -17.58
CA VAL A 689 23.79 -12.90 -17.86
C VAL A 689 24.58 -13.48 -19.04
N SER A 690 24.70 -14.81 -19.10
CA SER A 690 25.31 -15.55 -20.20
C SER A 690 24.61 -16.90 -20.39
N ASP A 691 25.07 -17.74 -21.31
CA ASP A 691 24.52 -19.09 -21.49
C ASP A 691 24.78 -20.02 -20.30
N THR A 692 25.70 -19.66 -19.40
CA THR A 692 26.06 -20.46 -18.22
C THR A 692 25.81 -19.75 -16.90
N GLU A 693 25.50 -18.44 -16.93
CA GLU A 693 25.34 -17.61 -15.75
C GLU A 693 23.97 -16.91 -15.68
N ASP A 694 23.36 -16.99 -14.50
CA ASP A 694 22.12 -16.32 -14.12
C ASP A 694 22.40 -15.53 -12.82
N ASP A 695 22.03 -14.26 -12.75
CA ASP A 695 22.15 -13.41 -11.55
C ASP A 695 20.79 -13.19 -10.86
N GLY A 696 19.79 -13.97 -11.25
CA GLY A 696 18.46 -14.01 -10.68
C GLY A 696 18.44 -14.51 -9.24
N ILE A 697 17.42 -14.07 -8.49
CA ILE A 697 17.21 -14.45 -7.10
C ILE A 697 17.07 -15.97 -6.95
N MET A 698 16.37 -16.62 -7.89
CA MET A 698 16.07 -18.04 -7.78
C MET A 698 17.31 -18.92 -7.82
N ARG A 699 18.32 -18.60 -8.65
CA ARG A 699 19.58 -19.35 -8.68
C ARG A 699 20.19 -19.45 -7.30
N GLU A 700 20.31 -18.31 -6.61
CA GLU A 700 20.90 -18.31 -5.26
C GLU A 700 20.12 -19.27 -4.36
N LEU A 701 18.79 -19.13 -4.30
CA LEU A 701 17.93 -19.89 -3.39
C LEU A 701 17.95 -21.39 -3.68
N LEU A 702 17.93 -21.79 -4.95
CA LEU A 702 17.95 -23.20 -5.37
C LEU A 702 19.31 -23.85 -5.07
N LEU A 703 20.42 -23.14 -5.29
CA LEU A 703 21.77 -23.64 -4.94
C LEU A 703 21.92 -23.84 -3.43
N ASP A 704 21.46 -22.89 -2.61
CA ASP A 704 21.50 -23.07 -1.16
C ASP A 704 20.59 -24.20 -0.67
N PHE A 705 19.40 -24.35 -1.26
CA PHE A 705 18.54 -25.47 -0.93
C PHE A 705 19.23 -26.81 -1.22
N TYR A 706 19.86 -26.93 -2.39
CA TYR A 706 20.62 -28.12 -2.78
C TYR A 706 21.73 -28.44 -1.78
N VAL A 707 22.54 -27.44 -1.40
CA VAL A 707 23.62 -27.61 -0.43
C VAL A 707 23.09 -27.95 0.97
N SER A 708 22.04 -27.28 1.43
CA SER A 708 21.49 -27.45 2.79
C SER A 708 20.61 -28.70 2.96
N SER A 709 20.15 -29.31 1.86
CA SER A 709 19.15 -30.40 1.86
C SER A 709 19.71 -31.74 1.34
N ALA A 710 20.97 -32.02 1.68
CA ALA A 710 21.68 -33.25 1.33
C ALA A 710 21.79 -33.47 -0.19
N LYS A 711 22.10 -32.40 -0.94
CA LYS A 711 22.30 -32.45 -2.41
C LYS A 711 21.08 -32.97 -3.17
N ARG A 712 19.88 -32.64 -2.68
CA ARG A 712 18.61 -32.93 -3.38
C ARG A 712 18.07 -31.68 -4.04
N LYS A 713 17.66 -31.81 -5.30
CA LYS A 713 16.88 -30.77 -5.98
C LYS A 713 15.44 -30.82 -5.45
N PRO A 714 14.75 -29.68 -5.33
CA PRO A 714 13.34 -29.70 -4.98
C PRO A 714 12.52 -30.36 -6.10
N ASP A 715 11.70 -31.34 -5.74
CA ASP A 715 10.67 -31.93 -6.59
C ASP A 715 9.38 -31.10 -6.53
N GLN A 716 9.24 -30.29 -5.47
CA GLN A 716 8.08 -29.46 -5.20
C GLN A 716 8.52 -28.04 -4.79
N ILE A 717 7.88 -27.02 -5.36
CA ILE A 717 8.10 -25.60 -5.04
C ILE A 717 6.76 -24.97 -4.62
N ILE A 718 6.66 -24.59 -3.35
CA ILE A 718 5.49 -23.92 -2.78
C ILE A 718 5.79 -22.43 -2.66
N ILE A 719 4.97 -21.57 -3.26
CA ILE A 719 5.19 -20.14 -3.38
C ILE A 719 4.09 -19.39 -2.64
N PHE A 720 4.49 -18.56 -1.67
CA PHE A 720 3.62 -17.60 -1.00
C PHE A 720 3.99 -16.17 -1.40
N ARG A 721 3.08 -15.46 -2.06
CA ARG A 721 3.29 -14.08 -2.54
C ARG A 721 2.36 -13.09 -1.82
N ASP A 722 2.92 -12.06 -1.20
CA ASP A 722 2.15 -10.92 -0.61
C ASP A 722 1.95 -9.81 -1.65
N GLY A 723 1.38 -8.65 -1.30
CA GLY A 723 1.50 -7.39 -2.08
C GLY A 723 0.64 -7.25 -3.34
N VAL A 724 0.21 -8.34 -3.97
CA VAL A 724 -0.50 -8.30 -5.26
C VAL A 724 -2.02 -8.25 -5.12
N SER A 725 -2.67 -7.48 -6.00
CA SER A 725 -4.13 -7.40 -6.12
C SER A 725 -4.71 -8.46 -7.08
N GLU A 726 -6.02 -8.70 -7.04
CA GLU A 726 -6.70 -9.69 -7.90
C GLU A 726 -6.45 -9.45 -9.40
N SER A 727 -6.39 -8.19 -9.84
CA SER A 727 -6.09 -7.82 -11.23
C SER A 727 -4.68 -8.21 -11.68
N GLN A 728 -3.79 -8.56 -10.76
CA GLN A 728 -2.40 -8.94 -11.04
C GLN A 728 -2.18 -10.46 -10.96
N PHE A 729 -3.19 -11.27 -10.63
CA PHE A 729 -3.02 -12.72 -10.49
C PHE A 729 -2.50 -13.39 -11.77
N ASN A 730 -2.98 -12.96 -12.93
CA ASN A 730 -2.49 -13.44 -14.22
C ASN A 730 -1.02 -13.05 -14.47
N GLN A 731 -0.56 -11.90 -13.98
CA GLN A 731 0.84 -11.49 -14.09
C GLN A 731 1.73 -12.37 -13.22
N VAL A 732 1.32 -12.70 -11.99
CA VAL A 732 2.07 -13.65 -11.15
C VAL A 732 2.23 -15.01 -11.83
N LEU A 733 1.15 -15.54 -12.43
CA LEU A 733 1.16 -16.86 -13.09
C LEU A 733 1.95 -16.93 -14.39
N ASN A 734 2.01 -15.84 -15.14
CA ASN A 734 2.58 -15.82 -16.50
C ASN A 734 3.89 -15.01 -16.60
N ILE A 735 4.30 -14.32 -15.54
CA ILE A 735 5.55 -13.56 -15.48
C ILE A 735 6.42 -14.11 -14.35
N GLU A 736 5.96 -14.06 -13.10
CA GLU A 736 6.79 -14.49 -11.96
C GLU A 736 7.02 -16.01 -11.95
N LEU A 737 5.95 -16.81 -12.10
CA LEU A 737 6.08 -18.27 -12.14
C LEU A 737 6.91 -18.75 -13.33
N ASP A 738 6.77 -18.09 -14.49
CA ASP A 738 7.55 -18.43 -15.68
C ASP A 738 9.05 -18.18 -15.50
N GLN A 739 9.43 -17.04 -14.88
CA GLN A 739 10.81 -16.80 -14.52
C GLN A 739 11.36 -17.89 -13.56
N ILE A 740 10.56 -18.36 -12.60
CA ILE A 740 10.99 -19.42 -11.67
C ILE A 740 11.20 -20.74 -12.41
N ILE A 741 10.32 -21.08 -13.36
CA ILE A 741 10.46 -22.26 -14.22
C ILE A 741 11.73 -22.14 -15.08
N GLU A 742 11.98 -20.97 -15.66
CA GLU A 742 13.18 -20.70 -16.46
C GLU A 742 14.46 -20.84 -15.62
N ALA A 743 14.48 -20.34 -14.38
CA ALA A 743 15.61 -20.53 -13.48
C ALA A 743 15.90 -22.00 -13.15
N CYS A 744 14.86 -22.84 -13.01
CA CYS A 744 15.04 -24.28 -12.79
C CYS A 744 15.64 -24.96 -14.03
N LYS A 745 15.09 -24.68 -15.22
CA LYS A 745 15.56 -25.24 -16.49
C LYS A 745 16.97 -24.78 -16.85
N PHE A 746 17.33 -23.54 -16.51
CA PHE A 746 18.66 -23.01 -16.73
C PHE A 746 19.73 -23.77 -15.91
N LEU A 747 19.38 -24.25 -14.72
CA LEU A 747 20.27 -25.07 -13.89
C LEU A 747 20.32 -26.54 -14.34
N ASP A 748 19.22 -27.06 -14.88
CA ASP A 748 19.10 -28.40 -15.45
C ASP A 748 17.87 -28.46 -16.37
N ASP A 749 18.09 -28.60 -17.68
CA ASP A 749 17.02 -28.56 -18.70
C ASP A 749 15.95 -29.64 -18.50
N LYS A 750 16.30 -30.76 -17.84
CA LYS A 750 15.35 -31.85 -17.54
C LYS A 750 14.57 -31.63 -16.25
N TRP A 751 14.91 -30.61 -15.46
CA TRP A 751 14.31 -30.40 -14.15
C TRP A 751 12.93 -29.75 -14.25
N CYS A 752 11.91 -30.53 -13.90
CA CYS A 752 10.50 -30.11 -13.92
C CYS A 752 9.85 -30.31 -12.55
N PRO A 753 10.10 -29.42 -11.57
CA PRO A 753 9.43 -29.50 -10.27
C PRO A 753 7.93 -29.18 -10.38
N LYS A 754 7.14 -29.67 -9.43
CA LYS A 754 5.72 -29.33 -9.31
C LYS A 754 5.53 -28.04 -8.54
N PHE A 755 4.62 -27.18 -8.99
CA PHE A 755 4.38 -25.87 -8.37
C PHE A 755 3.06 -25.77 -7.61
N LEU A 756 3.08 -25.01 -6.53
CA LEU A 756 1.91 -24.49 -5.83
C LEU A 756 2.08 -22.98 -5.62
N VAL A 757 1.16 -22.16 -6.13
CA VAL A 757 1.22 -20.69 -6.06
C VAL A 757 0.05 -20.16 -5.26
N ILE A 758 0.35 -19.44 -4.17
CA ILE A 758 -0.63 -18.91 -3.23
C ILE A 758 -0.36 -17.42 -3.00
N ILE A 759 -1.37 -16.59 -3.23
CA ILE A 759 -1.36 -15.18 -2.82
C ILE A 759 -1.89 -15.08 -1.40
N ALA A 760 -1.23 -14.32 -0.53
CA ALA A 760 -1.75 -13.97 0.78
C ALA A 760 -2.03 -12.47 0.85
N GLN A 761 -3.31 -12.10 0.93
CA GLN A 761 -3.72 -10.71 1.06
C GLN A 761 -4.13 -10.44 2.50
N LYS A 762 -3.31 -9.67 3.22
CA LYS A 762 -3.73 -9.10 4.51
C LYS A 762 -4.58 -7.85 4.30
N ASN A 763 -4.42 -7.15 3.18
CA ASN A 763 -4.99 -5.83 2.97
C ASN A 763 -6.40 -5.81 2.32
N HIS A 764 -7.42 -6.37 2.99
CA HIS A 764 -8.82 -6.32 2.54
C HIS A 764 -9.80 -5.80 3.62
N HIS A 765 -11.09 -5.74 3.29
CA HIS A 765 -12.16 -5.17 4.12
C HIS A 765 -13.04 -6.20 4.83
N THR A 766 -12.99 -7.48 4.45
CA THR A 766 -13.69 -8.58 5.16
C THR A 766 -13.26 -8.71 6.63
N LYS A 767 -14.22 -8.90 7.53
CA LYS A 767 -14.09 -9.19 8.97
C LYS A 767 -15.04 -10.30 9.37
N PHE A 768 -14.70 -11.03 10.42
CA PHE A 768 -15.53 -12.08 11.01
C PHE A 768 -15.77 -11.81 12.48
N PHE A 769 -16.97 -12.13 12.95
CA PHE A 769 -17.44 -11.87 14.30
C PHE A 769 -18.10 -13.13 14.87
N GLN A 770 -17.98 -13.29 16.18
CA GLN A 770 -18.75 -14.29 16.92
C GLN A 770 -20.12 -13.71 17.28
N PRO A 771 -21.25 -14.38 16.98
CA PRO A 771 -22.57 -13.91 17.35
C PRO A 771 -22.69 -13.67 18.87
N GLY A 772 -23.08 -12.47 19.27
CA GLY A 772 -23.34 -12.13 20.69
C GLY A 772 -22.10 -12.09 21.59
N SER A 773 -20.88 -12.23 21.05
CA SER A 773 -19.64 -12.22 21.84
C SER A 773 -18.83 -10.94 21.63
N PRO A 774 -18.26 -10.35 22.70
CA PRO A 774 -17.36 -9.21 22.59
C PRO A 774 -15.97 -9.58 22.05
N ASP A 775 -15.66 -10.88 21.98
CA ASP A 775 -14.35 -11.39 21.61
C ASP A 775 -14.20 -11.59 20.10
N ASN A 776 -12.95 -11.54 19.65
CA ASN A 776 -12.61 -11.88 18.28
C ASN A 776 -12.83 -13.37 18.00
N VAL A 777 -12.96 -13.74 16.72
CA VAL A 777 -12.98 -15.16 16.33
C VAL A 777 -11.72 -15.88 16.82
N PRO A 778 -11.83 -17.16 17.24
CA PRO A 778 -10.71 -17.88 17.80
C PRO A 778 -9.58 -18.08 16.77
N PRO A 779 -8.31 -18.15 17.20
CA PRO A 779 -7.20 -18.47 16.30
C PRO A 779 -7.37 -19.86 15.69
N GLY A 780 -7.00 -20.00 14.42
CA GLY A 780 -7.25 -21.21 13.62
C GLY A 780 -8.61 -21.19 12.90
N THR A 781 -9.40 -20.12 13.02
CA THR A 781 -10.66 -20.00 12.26
C THR A 781 -10.39 -19.88 10.76
N VAL A 782 -11.03 -20.74 9.97
CA VAL A 782 -10.98 -20.80 8.50
C VAL A 782 -12.40 -20.63 7.95
N ILE A 783 -12.52 -19.84 6.89
CA ILE A 783 -13.75 -19.67 6.11
C ILE A 783 -13.40 -19.85 4.65
N ASP A 784 -13.90 -20.92 4.04
CA ASP A 784 -13.69 -21.26 2.64
C ASP A 784 -15.02 -21.39 1.86
N ASN A 785 -16.11 -20.88 2.44
CA ASN A 785 -17.45 -20.91 1.88
C ASN A 785 -18.12 -19.53 1.87
N LYS A 786 -19.28 -19.44 1.20
CA LYS A 786 -20.23 -18.31 1.13
C LYS A 786 -19.63 -16.97 0.68
N VAL A 787 -18.73 -16.37 1.45
CA VAL A 787 -18.09 -15.08 1.17
C VAL A 787 -16.86 -15.20 0.26
N CYS A 788 -16.39 -16.42 0.03
CA CYS A 788 -15.30 -16.72 -0.90
C CYS A 788 -15.74 -16.58 -2.36
N HIS A 789 -14.74 -16.54 -3.24
CA HIS A 789 -14.95 -16.38 -4.68
C HIS A 789 -15.83 -17.52 -5.26
N PRO A 790 -16.76 -17.23 -6.20
CA PRO A 790 -17.65 -18.23 -6.77
C PRO A 790 -16.94 -19.44 -7.42
N ARG A 791 -15.90 -19.18 -8.23
CA ARG A 791 -15.11 -20.20 -8.96
C ARG A 791 -13.72 -20.50 -8.39
N ASN A 792 -12.92 -19.46 -8.22
CA ASN A 792 -11.51 -19.55 -7.82
C ASN A 792 -11.33 -20.21 -6.45
N ASN A 793 -10.16 -20.80 -6.24
CA ASN A 793 -9.81 -21.46 -4.98
C ASN A 793 -9.26 -20.45 -3.98
N ASP A 794 -10.06 -20.02 -3.01
CA ASP A 794 -9.68 -19.06 -1.98
C ASP A 794 -10.26 -19.39 -0.60
N PHE A 795 -9.61 -18.90 0.46
CA PHE A 795 -10.11 -19.03 1.82
C PHE A 795 -9.56 -17.93 2.73
N TYR A 796 -10.31 -17.57 3.76
CA TYR A 796 -9.86 -16.70 4.83
C TYR A 796 -9.35 -17.51 6.00
N MET A 797 -8.28 -17.04 6.65
CA MET A 797 -7.78 -17.64 7.89
C MET A 797 -7.42 -16.58 8.93
N CYS A 798 -7.95 -16.76 10.14
CA CYS A 798 -7.52 -16.05 11.35
C CYS A 798 -6.55 -16.94 12.13
N ALA A 799 -5.27 -17.04 11.71
CA ALA A 799 -4.31 -17.93 12.34
C ALA A 799 -3.88 -17.53 13.76
N HIS A 800 -4.08 -16.26 14.15
CA HIS A 800 -3.59 -15.66 15.38
C HIS A 800 -4.73 -15.06 16.22
N ALA A 801 -4.50 -14.90 17.52
CA ALA A 801 -5.44 -14.22 18.40
C ALA A 801 -5.35 -12.70 18.23
N GLY A 802 -6.46 -12.07 17.83
CA GLY A 802 -6.58 -10.62 17.80
C GLY A 802 -6.80 -10.05 19.20
N MET A 803 -5.71 -9.62 19.84
CA MET A 803 -5.77 -9.04 21.19
C MET A 803 -6.36 -7.63 21.25
N ILE A 804 -6.35 -6.96 20.12
CA ILE A 804 -6.54 -5.52 20.04
C ILE A 804 -7.40 -5.22 18.83
N GLY A 805 -8.49 -4.49 19.06
CA GLY A 805 -9.45 -4.17 18.02
C GLY A 805 -10.14 -5.42 17.47
N THR A 806 -10.48 -5.39 16.18
CA THR A 806 -11.09 -6.51 15.47
C THR A 806 -10.03 -7.23 14.63
N THR A 807 -9.95 -8.56 14.73
CA THR A 807 -8.99 -9.38 13.98
C THR A 807 -9.18 -9.17 12.49
N ARG A 808 -8.05 -9.02 11.78
CA ARG A 808 -8.03 -9.07 10.32
C ARG A 808 -7.63 -10.49 9.91
N PRO A 809 -8.52 -11.26 9.25
CA PRO A 809 -8.13 -12.52 8.64
C PRO A 809 -7.13 -12.23 7.52
N THR A 810 -6.36 -13.23 7.12
CA THR A 810 -5.61 -13.19 5.86
C THR A 810 -6.41 -13.95 4.82
N HIS A 811 -6.55 -13.38 3.63
CA HIS A 811 -7.23 -13.99 2.49
C HIS A 811 -6.19 -14.68 1.61
N TYR A 812 -6.29 -16.00 1.49
CA TYR A 812 -5.40 -16.81 0.67
C TYR A 812 -6.09 -17.17 -0.64
N HIS A 813 -5.45 -16.90 -1.77
CA HIS A 813 -5.89 -17.33 -3.10
C HIS A 813 -4.90 -18.34 -3.67
N VAL A 814 -5.37 -19.55 -3.94
CA VAL A 814 -4.57 -20.59 -4.61
C VAL A 814 -4.74 -20.39 -6.10
N LEU A 815 -3.68 -19.92 -6.76
CA LEU A 815 -3.73 -19.62 -8.19
C LEU A 815 -3.40 -20.85 -9.04
N TYR A 816 -2.51 -21.71 -8.56
CA TYR A 816 -1.98 -22.87 -9.30
C TYR A 816 -1.56 -23.98 -8.33
N ASP A 817 -1.88 -25.25 -8.65
CA ASP A 817 -1.52 -26.42 -7.84
C ASP A 817 -1.33 -27.68 -8.71
N GLU A 818 -0.08 -28.03 -8.97
CA GLU A 818 0.36 -29.29 -9.59
C GLU A 818 0.76 -30.35 -8.57
N ILE A 819 1.00 -29.95 -7.32
CA ILE A 819 1.40 -30.85 -6.24
C ILE A 819 0.23 -31.75 -5.85
N GLY A 820 -0.99 -31.22 -5.88
CA GLY A 820 -2.23 -31.96 -5.61
C GLY A 820 -2.66 -31.86 -4.14
N PHE A 821 -2.56 -30.66 -3.55
CA PHE A 821 -3.01 -30.44 -2.19
C PHE A 821 -4.54 -30.58 -2.06
N SER A 822 -4.98 -31.26 -1.00
CA SER A 822 -6.37 -31.15 -0.54
C SER A 822 -6.59 -29.79 0.15
N ALA A 823 -7.84 -29.34 0.24
CA ALA A 823 -8.17 -28.11 0.96
C ALA A 823 -7.75 -28.18 2.44
N ASP A 824 -7.92 -29.34 3.07
CA ASP A 824 -7.55 -29.55 4.47
C ASP A 824 -6.03 -29.53 4.68
N ASP A 825 -5.27 -30.26 3.86
CA ASP A 825 -3.79 -30.29 4.00
C ASP A 825 -3.18 -28.91 3.76
N LEU A 826 -3.73 -28.15 2.81
CA LEU A 826 -3.26 -26.79 2.53
C LEU A 826 -3.58 -25.83 3.68
N GLN A 827 -4.80 -25.86 4.20
CA GLN A 827 -5.22 -25.00 5.30
C GLN A 827 -4.43 -25.34 6.57
N GLU A 828 -4.17 -26.61 6.86
CA GLU A 828 -3.30 -27.04 7.98
C GLU A 828 -1.85 -26.60 7.79
N LEU A 829 -1.30 -26.68 6.57
CA LEU A 829 0.04 -26.19 6.26
C LEU A 829 0.14 -24.68 6.50
N VAL A 830 -0.81 -23.90 5.99
CA VAL A 830 -0.86 -22.44 6.18
C VAL A 830 -0.95 -22.10 7.66
N HIS A 831 -1.81 -22.79 8.42
CA HIS A 831 -1.92 -22.60 9.86
C HIS A 831 -0.62 -22.96 10.58
N SER A 832 0.02 -24.06 10.21
CA SER A 832 1.31 -24.50 10.76
C SER A 832 2.43 -23.49 10.50
N LEU A 833 2.50 -22.93 9.29
CA LEU A 833 3.48 -21.91 8.91
C LEU A 833 3.30 -20.59 9.70
N SER A 834 2.14 -20.34 10.29
CA SER A 834 1.95 -19.21 11.21
C SER A 834 2.58 -19.40 12.58
N TYR A 835 3.04 -20.62 12.94
CA TYR A 835 3.63 -20.95 14.25
C TYR A 835 5.15 -21.11 14.21
N VAL A 836 5.77 -21.16 13.02
CA VAL A 836 7.23 -21.33 12.86
C VAL A 836 8.01 -20.01 12.78
N TYR A 837 7.37 -18.90 13.18
CA TYR A 837 8.00 -17.59 13.21
C TYR A 837 8.91 -17.42 14.43
N GLN A 838 10.22 -17.51 14.19
CA GLN A 838 11.24 -17.63 15.24
C GLN A 838 11.41 -16.37 16.11
N ARG A 839 10.86 -15.21 15.73
CA ARG A 839 11.10 -13.93 16.43
C ARG A 839 10.19 -13.66 17.62
N SER A 840 9.15 -14.47 17.83
CA SER A 840 8.15 -14.28 18.89
C SER A 840 7.47 -15.58 19.28
N THR A 841 6.89 -15.63 20.48
CA THR A 841 6.13 -16.79 20.98
C THR A 841 4.62 -16.68 20.73
N THR A 842 4.26 -16.18 19.55
CA THR A 842 2.88 -15.98 19.13
C THR A 842 2.70 -16.36 17.68
N ALA A 843 1.58 -16.99 17.35
CA ALA A 843 1.16 -17.20 15.98
C ALA A 843 1.02 -15.85 15.27
N ILE A 844 1.48 -15.79 14.03
CA ILE A 844 1.42 -14.59 13.19
C ILE A 844 0.24 -14.65 12.22
N SER A 845 -0.21 -13.48 11.77
CA SER A 845 -1.41 -13.37 10.93
C SER A 845 -1.25 -13.94 9.52
N VAL A 846 -0.02 -13.92 9.00
CA VAL A 846 0.36 -14.42 7.67
C VAL A 846 1.42 -15.50 7.88
N VAL A 847 1.70 -16.34 6.89
CA VAL A 847 2.72 -17.39 6.98
C VAL A 847 4.12 -16.79 7.24
N ALA A 848 4.95 -17.52 8.00
CA ALA A 848 6.33 -17.12 8.31
C ALA A 848 7.18 -16.72 7.10
N PRO A 849 7.20 -17.45 5.96
CA PRO A 849 7.97 -17.06 4.79
C PRO A 849 7.68 -15.62 4.30
N ILE A 850 6.41 -15.23 4.15
CA ILE A 850 6.06 -13.85 3.77
C ILE A 850 6.55 -12.83 4.81
N CYS A 851 6.35 -13.12 6.10
CA CYS A 851 6.82 -12.23 7.15
C CYS A 851 8.35 -12.04 7.12
N TYR A 852 9.10 -13.10 6.79
CA TYR A 852 10.55 -13.00 6.63
C TYR A 852 10.96 -12.21 5.39
N ALA A 853 10.26 -12.37 4.26
CA ALA A 853 10.49 -11.56 3.05
C ALA A 853 10.31 -10.06 3.34
N HIS A 854 9.20 -9.70 4.00
CA HIS A 854 8.94 -8.32 4.42
C HIS A 854 10.05 -7.74 5.31
N LEU A 855 10.56 -8.54 6.25
CA LEU A 855 11.64 -8.13 7.15
C LEU A 855 12.97 -7.97 6.42
N ALA A 856 13.28 -8.87 5.50
CA ALA A 856 14.48 -8.79 4.68
C ALA A 856 14.47 -7.55 3.79
N ALA A 857 13.36 -7.31 3.07
CA ALA A 857 13.18 -6.09 2.26
C ALA A 857 13.31 -4.82 3.11
N THR A 858 12.63 -4.77 4.27
CA THR A 858 12.66 -3.60 5.16
C THR A 858 14.07 -3.33 5.71
N GLN A 859 14.79 -4.37 6.12
CA GLN A 859 16.12 -4.24 6.72
C GLN A 859 17.18 -3.83 5.69
N VAL A 860 17.24 -4.53 4.56
CA VAL A 860 18.20 -4.25 3.48
C VAL A 860 17.87 -2.90 2.82
N GLY A 861 16.59 -2.51 2.76
CA GLY A 861 16.19 -1.18 2.31
C GLY A 861 16.66 -0.03 3.17
N GLN A 862 17.09 -0.28 4.42
CA GLN A 862 17.77 0.76 5.19
C GLN A 862 19.16 1.07 4.62
N PHE A 863 19.78 0.22 3.80
CA PHE A 863 21.12 0.50 3.27
C PHE A 863 21.14 1.71 2.34
N MET A 864 20.03 1.97 1.65
CA MET A 864 19.92 2.99 0.60
C MET A 864 19.48 4.37 1.11
N LYS A 865 18.85 4.46 2.28
CA LYS A 865 18.30 5.72 2.81
C LYS A 865 19.34 6.82 3.10
N PHE A 866 20.62 6.50 2.97
CA PHE A 866 21.74 7.34 3.38
C PHE A 866 22.51 7.94 2.19
N GLU A 867 22.29 7.43 0.98
CA GLU A 867 22.94 7.95 -0.23
C GLU A 867 22.21 9.21 -0.77
N ASP A 868 20.93 9.40 -0.44
CA ASP A 868 20.11 10.55 -0.88
C ASP A 868 20.28 11.85 -0.05
N HIS A 869 21.18 11.86 0.95
CA HIS A 869 21.46 13.08 1.74
C HIS A 869 22.62 13.93 1.20
N SER A 870 23.19 13.59 0.04
CA SER A 870 23.99 14.56 -0.71
C SER A 870 23.07 15.62 -1.31
N GLU A 871 22.96 16.76 -0.62
CA GLU A 871 22.29 17.97 -1.08
C GLU A 871 22.98 18.56 -2.33
N THR A 872 22.81 17.95 -3.50
CA THR A 872 23.17 18.57 -4.79
C THR A 872 22.22 18.25 -5.95
N SER A 873 21.20 17.41 -5.77
CA SER A 873 20.26 17.08 -6.85
C SER A 873 18.82 17.53 -6.55
N SER A 874 18.62 18.84 -6.38
CA SER A 874 17.27 19.43 -6.41
C SER A 874 17.25 20.78 -7.10
N SER A 875 17.69 20.80 -8.35
CA SER A 875 17.19 21.71 -9.38
C SER A 875 17.04 20.87 -10.63
N HIS A 876 15.84 20.82 -11.20
CA HIS A 876 15.50 20.61 -12.62
C HIS A 876 13.97 20.43 -12.66
N GLY A 877 13.28 21.52 -12.35
CA GLY A 877 11.87 21.69 -12.67
C GLY A 877 11.74 22.41 -14.00
N GLY A 878 11.57 21.65 -15.07
CA GLY A 878 10.83 22.06 -16.26
C GLY A 878 11.63 22.57 -17.46
N THR A 879 11.86 21.69 -18.43
CA THR A 879 11.73 21.92 -19.88
C THR A 879 11.77 20.58 -20.64
N GLY A 880 10.86 20.40 -21.60
CA GLY A 880 11.06 19.62 -22.83
C GLY A 880 11.31 18.11 -22.75
N VAL A 881 10.33 17.35 -23.26
CA VAL A 881 10.47 15.93 -23.68
C VAL A 881 11.60 15.81 -24.71
N THR A 882 12.58 14.91 -24.47
CA THR A 882 13.07 13.83 -25.37
C THR A 882 14.44 13.28 -24.89
N SER A 883 14.42 12.16 -24.15
CA SER A 883 15.37 11.04 -24.30
C SER A 883 14.96 9.91 -23.34
N ALA A 884 14.61 8.76 -23.93
CA ALA A 884 14.28 7.54 -23.20
C ALA A 884 15.58 6.88 -22.71
N GLY A 885 16.00 7.21 -21.49
CA GLY A 885 17.00 6.44 -20.74
C GLY A 885 16.42 6.13 -19.37
N ALA A 886 16.32 4.84 -19.03
CA ALA A 886 15.92 4.45 -17.68
C ALA A 886 16.95 4.99 -16.67
N VAL A 887 16.50 5.73 -15.66
CA VAL A 887 17.37 6.14 -14.55
C VAL A 887 17.96 4.86 -13.94
N PRO A 888 19.29 4.75 -13.76
CA PRO A 888 19.90 3.53 -13.24
C PRO A 888 19.36 3.25 -11.83
N VAL A 889 18.73 2.08 -11.65
CA VAL A 889 18.27 1.65 -10.33
C VAL A 889 19.52 1.25 -9.52
N PRO A 890 19.80 1.89 -8.36
CA PRO A 890 20.98 1.55 -7.57
C PRO A 890 20.89 0.11 -7.10
N GLN A 891 21.97 -0.66 -7.30
CA GLN A 891 22.02 -2.05 -6.84
C GLN A 891 22.31 -2.11 -5.34
N LEU A 892 21.62 -3.02 -4.64
CA LEU A 892 21.91 -3.30 -3.24
C LEU A 892 23.24 -4.04 -3.09
N PRO A 893 24.04 -3.74 -2.04
CA PRO A 893 25.25 -4.50 -1.78
C PRO A 893 24.91 -5.95 -1.45
N LYS A 894 25.66 -6.89 -2.06
CA LYS A 894 25.55 -8.32 -1.74
C LYS A 894 25.98 -8.55 -0.29
N LEU A 895 25.27 -9.42 0.41
CA LEU A 895 25.63 -9.80 1.77
C LEU A 895 26.85 -10.72 1.77
N GLN A 896 27.69 -10.61 2.79
CA GLN A 896 28.83 -11.51 2.98
C GLN A 896 28.38 -12.97 3.15
N GLU A 897 29.13 -13.90 2.57
CA GLU A 897 28.78 -15.33 2.54
C GLU A 897 28.52 -15.92 3.94
N LYS A 898 29.30 -15.47 4.95
CA LYS A 898 29.17 -15.87 6.36
C LYS A 898 27.80 -15.58 6.98
N VAL A 899 27.07 -14.58 6.46
CA VAL A 899 25.76 -14.16 6.98
C VAL A 899 24.62 -14.28 5.96
N ALA A 900 24.93 -14.42 4.67
CA ALA A 900 23.94 -14.53 3.59
C ALA A 900 22.97 -15.72 3.79
N ASN A 901 23.47 -16.79 4.39
CA ASN A 901 22.70 -18.00 4.69
C ASN A 901 22.07 -18.00 6.10
N SER A 902 22.26 -16.92 6.88
CA SER A 902 21.66 -16.76 8.20
C SER A 902 20.28 -16.10 8.12
N MET A 903 19.51 -16.20 9.21
CA MET A 903 18.26 -15.43 9.35
C MET A 903 18.55 -13.99 9.80
N PHE A 904 19.43 -13.27 9.09
CA PHE A 904 19.92 -11.92 9.45
C PHE A 904 18.80 -10.88 9.63
N PHE A 905 17.65 -11.11 9.01
CA PHE A 905 16.41 -10.32 9.05
C PHE A 905 15.58 -10.53 10.33
N CYS A 906 16.00 -11.46 11.21
CA CYS A 906 15.33 -11.70 12.48
C CYS A 906 15.55 -10.59 13.54
#